data_AF-A0A2Z6RWG0-F1
#
_entry.id   AF-A0A2Z6RWG0-F1
#
_cell.length_a   1.000
_cell.length_b   1.000
_cell.length_c   1.000
_cell.angle_alpha   90.00
_cell.angle_beta   90.00
_cell.angle_gamma   90.00
#
_symmetry.space_group_name_H-M   'P 1'
#
loop_
_entity.id
_entity.type
_entity.pdbx_description
1 polymer ?
#
loop_
_entity_poly.entity_id
_entity_poly.type
_entity_poly.pdbx_seq_one_letter_code
_entity_poly.pdbx_strand_id
1 'polypeptide(L)'
;MTDKRNKLKIESLVKSYNNKEFIEDKKLDYDKLRNPTYRKSFKENIKKIEHLSNEMTKDIINTNININIRTRETYLENDIGKMIDRILERKREKIDMSNLFIKENGIFTIETDKEKIKERVHDHYKVWTRKRNIDLDLIEYNEEWRNIYQPRTEINEHIYDRILEDITFDKLDNIIRETKSGKAAGISGIPYDFWKKSKKETRKILLDIYNRILHEHKVLNDWKKGMIFPINKMTRSHWSNDINLTRLITLIETARKIFIKVLVKRLAKILSLNNVLQGSNYAALLNESTLEPLKIVQSIIEDANKENKEVWILLMDISKAFDSVIIVNGEFTKEYEVEDGVDQKEVWSPLLWRIFYDALLTRLAKIKNETGYTMETTKHIDINKNISKKLEITYNASAFMDDTTLIGGNKQKLIKMIEICHEFFEINDIKANIKKYELIRINSSEDKENNELIINNEKIEKINNPEGNRFLGIYFRHDNRRKVYKDRIRLTINDTCRLFHWKKLKEKQVIAIWNIVIIPRIEYQLQAIVLTEDECNELMRKINVLIKHLSDMPSTSPNFLLYDKDIYGLKHIYNLQIENLSKNIIYMMNDKGRLKEIMELKMIQEQNKIWTRQCIGNLNCKSFRRQNSWLINAIDLLKKEKISICKHKYNDKFIHHCINGGTSEIIDLLTDNEIEKSSSSRKKRGVIFIEQILEENQEKILKWKHFCKLNNLLTKGKIPFWFTKIKNEITITNTRQLKAKFLNRQYNNNYKSKTIIYDETLNLERKAIITWNDPEGNIIFSENKKKSRSKKYKRIGVHLIPNSNLINDEDNSPTLIVCTGCNKNIKRINDGICHIYIENENSRLINNRKEDKKIKPYESLGDIKNRNER
;
A
#
# COMPACT_ATOMS: atom_id res chain seq x y z
N MET A 1 -37.79 -9.93 -41.53
CA MET A 1 -39.02 -9.31 -42.07
C MET A 1 -39.22 -7.83 -41.70
N THR A 2 -38.54 -7.30 -40.66
CA THR A 2 -38.65 -5.91 -40.18
C THR A 2 -37.95 -4.86 -41.07
N ASP A 3 -36.99 -5.25 -41.90
CA ASP A 3 -36.20 -4.35 -42.74
C ASP A 3 -36.97 -3.84 -43.97
N LYS A 4 -37.81 -4.70 -44.56
CA LYS A 4 -38.66 -4.35 -45.72
C LYS A 4 -39.76 -3.34 -45.36
N ARG A 5 -40.39 -3.47 -44.18
CA ARG A 5 -41.43 -2.53 -43.71
C ARG A 5 -40.86 -1.14 -43.42
N ASN A 6 -39.65 -1.05 -42.87
CA ASN A 6 -38.99 0.23 -42.60
C ASN A 6 -38.50 0.89 -43.89
N LYS A 7 -37.96 0.10 -44.84
CA LYS A 7 -37.62 0.59 -46.18
C LYS A 7 -38.84 1.10 -46.93
N LEU A 8 -39.96 0.37 -46.90
CA LEU A 8 -41.23 0.80 -47.51
C LEU A 8 -41.81 2.05 -46.83
N LYS A 9 -41.65 2.21 -45.51
CA LYS A 9 -42.05 3.43 -44.79
C LYS A 9 -41.20 4.62 -45.21
N ILE A 10 -39.88 4.45 -45.26
CA ILE A 10 -38.92 5.48 -45.70
C ILE A 10 -39.15 5.81 -47.18
N GLU A 11 -39.38 4.83 -48.05
CA GLU A 11 -39.74 5.04 -49.46
C GLU A 11 -41.10 5.73 -49.62
N SER A 12 -42.09 5.43 -48.76
CA SER A 12 -43.38 6.13 -48.77
C SER A 12 -43.26 7.58 -48.29
N LEU A 13 -42.38 7.85 -47.32
CA LEU A 13 -42.10 9.19 -46.80
C LEU A 13 -41.26 9.99 -47.79
N VAL A 14 -40.29 9.36 -48.45
CA VAL A 14 -39.53 9.94 -49.57
C VAL A 14 -40.44 10.18 -50.77
N LYS A 15 -41.41 9.30 -51.07
CA LYS A 15 -42.47 9.57 -52.06
C LYS A 15 -43.42 10.68 -51.65
N SER A 16 -43.75 10.81 -50.36
CA SER A 16 -44.55 11.91 -49.82
C SER A 16 -43.79 13.25 -49.88
N TYR A 17 -42.47 13.23 -49.69
CA TYR A 17 -41.60 14.40 -49.78
C TYR A 17 -41.29 14.78 -51.23
N ASN A 18 -41.10 13.77 -52.10
CA ASN A 18 -40.89 13.91 -53.54
C ASN A 18 -42.20 13.89 -54.33
N ASN A 19 -43.38 14.02 -53.70
CA ASN A 19 -44.64 14.08 -54.42
C ASN A 19 -44.60 15.35 -55.29
N LYS A 20 -44.38 15.12 -56.59
CA LYS A 20 -43.89 16.07 -57.59
C LYS A 20 -44.78 17.28 -57.84
N GLU A 21 -45.98 17.34 -57.27
CA GLU A 21 -46.85 18.51 -57.38
C GLU A 21 -46.39 19.72 -56.54
N PHE A 22 -45.47 19.54 -55.57
CA PHE A 22 -45.09 20.63 -54.66
C PHE A 22 -43.78 21.36 -54.97
N ILE A 23 -42.92 20.83 -55.85
CA ILE A 23 -41.56 21.36 -56.06
C ILE A 23 -41.29 21.77 -57.52
N GLU A 24 -42.03 21.26 -58.52
CA GLU A 24 -41.70 21.56 -59.93
C GLU A 24 -42.39 22.81 -60.51
N ASP A 25 -43.37 23.44 -59.84
CA ASP A 25 -44.18 24.50 -60.51
C ASP A 25 -44.20 25.91 -59.89
N LYS A 26 -43.25 26.25 -59.01
CA LYS A 26 -43.04 27.67 -58.62
C LYS A 26 -41.56 28.02 -58.51
N LYS A 27 -40.98 28.43 -59.64
CA LYS A 27 -39.93 29.48 -59.59
C LYS A 27 -40.45 30.60 -58.68
N LEU A 28 -39.60 31.09 -57.77
CA LEU A 28 -39.94 32.12 -56.80
C LEU A 28 -40.45 33.37 -57.56
N ASP A 29 -41.76 33.52 -57.62
CA ASP A 29 -42.42 34.62 -58.34
C ASP A 29 -42.41 35.86 -57.42
N TYR A 30 -41.39 36.69 -57.59
CA TYR A 30 -41.14 37.89 -56.78
C TYR A 30 -42.31 38.88 -56.79
N ASP A 31 -43.13 38.88 -57.84
CA ASP A 31 -44.31 39.74 -57.95
C ASP A 31 -45.48 39.24 -57.09
N LYS A 32 -45.69 37.91 -57.00
CA LYS A 32 -46.70 37.32 -56.11
C LYS A 32 -46.37 37.47 -54.62
N LEU A 33 -45.08 37.57 -54.29
CA LEU A 33 -44.64 37.91 -52.94
C LEU A 33 -45.01 39.34 -52.53
N ARG A 34 -45.42 40.25 -53.41
CA ARG A 34 -45.92 41.58 -52.98
C ARG A 34 -47.32 41.52 -52.37
N ASN A 35 -48.10 40.46 -52.62
CA ASN A 35 -49.43 40.26 -52.05
C ASN A 35 -49.32 39.74 -50.58
N PRO A 36 -49.90 40.46 -49.58
CA PRO A 36 -49.83 40.08 -48.16
C PRO A 36 -50.40 38.69 -47.83
N THR A 37 -51.47 38.28 -48.52
CA THR A 37 -52.13 36.98 -48.29
C THR A 37 -51.26 35.82 -48.76
N TYR A 38 -50.60 35.98 -49.91
CA TYR A 38 -49.67 34.98 -50.46
C TYR A 38 -48.40 34.84 -49.61
N ARG A 39 -47.83 35.95 -49.11
CA ARG A 39 -46.69 35.92 -48.16
C ARG A 39 -47.01 35.13 -46.89
N LYS A 40 -48.22 35.27 -46.36
CA LYS A 40 -48.65 34.57 -45.14
C LYS A 40 -48.73 33.06 -45.38
N SER A 41 -49.38 32.65 -46.48
CA SER A 41 -49.47 31.24 -46.90
C SER A 41 -48.09 30.62 -47.20
N PHE A 42 -47.20 31.35 -47.87
CA PHE A 42 -45.84 30.87 -48.17
C PHE A 42 -45.00 30.68 -46.89
N LYS A 43 -45.07 31.62 -45.94
CA LYS A 43 -44.41 31.47 -44.62
C LYS A 43 -44.97 30.30 -43.82
N GLU A 44 -46.28 30.04 -43.88
CA GLU A 44 -46.90 28.88 -43.24
C GLU A 44 -46.45 27.56 -43.89
N ASN A 45 -46.28 27.53 -45.21
CA ASN A 45 -45.78 26.34 -45.91
C ASN A 45 -44.30 26.08 -45.62
N ILE A 46 -43.44 27.11 -45.55
CA ILE A 46 -42.05 26.95 -45.10
C ILE A 46 -42.01 26.39 -43.68
N LYS A 47 -42.82 26.92 -42.75
CA LYS A 47 -42.93 26.39 -41.39
C LYS A 47 -43.36 24.92 -41.36
N LYS A 48 -44.30 24.51 -42.24
CA LYS A 48 -44.70 23.10 -42.38
C LYS A 48 -43.57 22.22 -42.92
N ILE A 49 -42.80 22.71 -43.90
CA ILE A 49 -41.65 21.98 -44.46
C ILE A 49 -40.53 21.84 -43.42
N GLU A 50 -40.22 22.91 -42.67
CA GLU A 50 -39.27 22.85 -41.55
C GLU A 50 -39.73 21.87 -40.46
N HIS A 51 -41.03 21.85 -40.15
CA HIS A 51 -41.59 20.90 -39.20
C HIS A 51 -41.43 19.45 -39.68
N LEU A 52 -41.83 19.15 -40.92
CA LEU A 52 -41.69 17.81 -41.52
C LEU A 52 -40.23 17.35 -41.63
N SER A 53 -39.32 18.26 -42.00
CA SER A 53 -37.88 17.98 -42.04
C SER A 53 -37.31 17.65 -40.66
N ASN A 54 -37.73 18.39 -39.63
CA ASN A 54 -37.36 18.12 -38.25
C ASN A 54 -37.91 16.79 -37.74
N GLU A 55 -39.14 16.41 -38.12
CA GLU A 55 -39.72 15.10 -37.80
C GLU A 55 -38.97 13.96 -38.50
N MET A 56 -38.69 14.08 -39.80
CA MET A 56 -37.89 13.09 -40.53
C MET A 56 -36.48 12.93 -39.92
N THR A 57 -35.84 14.02 -39.54
CA THR A 57 -34.51 13.98 -38.90
C THR A 57 -34.57 13.25 -37.55
N LYS A 58 -35.60 13.51 -36.73
CA LYS A 58 -35.83 12.78 -35.48
C LYS A 58 -36.04 11.28 -35.73
N ASP A 59 -36.81 10.90 -36.76
CA ASP A 59 -37.09 9.51 -37.09
C ASP A 59 -35.84 8.76 -37.59
N ILE A 60 -35.01 9.40 -38.42
CA ILE A 60 -33.72 8.84 -38.85
C ILE A 60 -32.80 8.61 -37.64
N ILE A 61 -32.70 9.59 -36.75
CA ILE A 61 -31.91 9.48 -35.51
C ILE A 61 -32.42 8.34 -34.64
N ASN A 62 -33.73 8.25 -34.40
CA ASN A 62 -34.34 7.18 -33.60
C ASN A 62 -34.12 5.80 -34.21
N THR A 63 -34.20 5.69 -35.54
CA THR A 63 -33.95 4.45 -36.27
C THR A 63 -32.50 4.01 -36.12
N ASN A 64 -31.55 4.94 -36.28
CA ASN A 64 -30.12 4.68 -36.05
C ASN A 64 -29.82 4.27 -34.60
N ILE A 65 -30.48 4.88 -33.62
CA ILE A 65 -30.37 4.48 -32.21
C ILE A 65 -30.82 3.02 -32.02
N ASN A 66 -31.98 2.65 -32.59
CA ASN A 66 -32.53 1.29 -32.48
C ASN A 66 -31.63 0.24 -33.16
N ILE A 67 -31.08 0.55 -34.34
CA ILE A 67 -30.11 -0.32 -35.02
C ILE A 67 -28.87 -0.53 -34.13
N ASN A 68 -28.34 0.54 -33.55
CA ASN A 68 -27.18 0.46 -32.65
C ASN A 68 -27.46 -0.35 -31.38
N ILE A 69 -28.66 -0.24 -30.80
CA ILE A 69 -29.08 -1.06 -29.66
C ILE A 69 -29.09 -2.54 -30.03
N ARG A 70 -29.77 -2.92 -31.11
CA ARG A 70 -29.85 -4.33 -31.58
C ARG A 70 -28.48 -4.90 -31.90
N THR A 71 -27.64 -4.12 -32.58
CA THR A 71 -26.27 -4.53 -32.92
C THR A 71 -25.45 -4.83 -31.65
N ARG A 72 -25.64 -4.06 -30.58
CA ARG A 72 -24.96 -4.29 -29.30
C ARG A 72 -25.52 -5.50 -28.54
N GLU A 73 -26.81 -5.82 -28.67
CA GLU A 73 -27.38 -7.06 -28.12
C GLU A 73 -26.75 -8.29 -28.78
N THR A 74 -26.63 -8.29 -30.11
CA THR A 74 -25.94 -9.35 -30.83
C THR A 74 -24.48 -9.49 -30.39
N TYR A 75 -23.79 -8.38 -30.08
CA TYR A 75 -22.43 -8.44 -29.54
C TYR A 75 -22.38 -8.90 -28.09
N LEU A 76 -23.37 -8.60 -27.26
CA LEU A 76 -23.40 -9.09 -25.88
C LEU A 76 -23.38 -10.63 -25.83
N GLU A 77 -24.04 -11.28 -26.80
CA GLU A 77 -24.07 -12.74 -26.92
C GLU A 77 -22.83 -13.31 -27.60
N ASN A 78 -22.37 -12.69 -28.68
CA ASN A 78 -21.35 -13.28 -29.56
C ASN A 78 -19.93 -12.72 -29.37
N ASP A 79 -19.78 -11.46 -28.95
CA ASP A 79 -18.48 -10.78 -28.79
C ASP A 79 -18.59 -9.55 -27.85
N ILE A 80 -18.56 -9.83 -26.54
CA ILE A 80 -18.64 -8.81 -25.49
C ILE A 80 -17.51 -7.78 -25.63
N GLY A 81 -16.33 -8.18 -26.12
CA GLY A 81 -15.18 -7.31 -26.30
C GLY A 81 -15.46 -6.19 -27.31
N LYS A 82 -16.01 -6.55 -28.47
CA LYS A 82 -16.40 -5.58 -29.51
C LYS A 82 -17.50 -4.64 -29.06
N MET A 83 -18.43 -5.11 -28.24
CA MET A 83 -19.44 -4.26 -27.60
C MET A 83 -18.77 -3.20 -26.70
N ILE A 84 -17.89 -3.63 -25.80
CA ILE A 84 -17.19 -2.76 -24.85
C ILE A 84 -16.35 -1.71 -25.57
N ASP A 85 -15.57 -2.10 -26.59
CA ASP A 85 -14.70 -1.18 -27.32
C ASP A 85 -15.50 -0.08 -28.04
N ARG A 86 -16.67 -0.42 -28.63
CA ARG A 86 -17.58 0.58 -29.23
C ARG A 86 -18.22 1.50 -28.20
N ILE A 87 -18.65 0.96 -27.05
CA ILE A 87 -19.32 1.76 -26.02
C ILE A 87 -18.35 2.70 -25.35
N LEU A 88 -17.14 2.24 -25.02
CA LEU A 88 -16.13 3.06 -24.35
C LEU A 88 -15.36 3.97 -25.31
N GLU A 89 -15.73 4.02 -26.60
CA GLU A 89 -15.03 4.78 -27.64
C GLU A 89 -13.52 4.54 -27.62
N ARG A 90 -13.13 3.30 -27.37
CA ARG A 90 -11.74 2.88 -27.51
C ARG A 90 -11.45 2.75 -29.00
N LYS A 91 -11.40 3.88 -29.70
CA LYS A 91 -10.88 3.91 -31.06
C LYS A 91 -9.40 3.57 -30.96
N ARG A 92 -9.04 2.37 -31.38
CA ARG A 92 -7.67 2.09 -31.80
C ARG A 92 -7.52 2.75 -33.16
N GLU A 93 -7.34 4.06 -33.15
CA GLU A 93 -7.03 4.77 -34.39
C GLU A 93 -5.77 4.12 -34.95
N LYS A 94 -5.88 3.61 -36.17
CA LYS A 94 -4.69 3.29 -36.93
C LYS A 94 -3.98 4.63 -37.12
N ILE A 95 -2.72 4.67 -36.72
CA ILE A 95 -1.90 5.84 -36.98
C ILE A 95 -1.80 5.96 -38.50
N ASP A 96 -2.34 7.05 -39.02
CA ASP A 96 -2.25 7.42 -40.42
C ASP A 96 -1.12 8.43 -40.55
N MET A 97 0.06 7.98 -40.98
CA MET A 97 1.24 8.80 -41.18
C MET A 97 1.19 9.55 -42.52
N SER A 98 0.01 9.91 -43.04
CA SER A 98 -0.11 10.66 -44.30
C SER A 98 0.39 12.10 -44.18
N ASN A 99 0.43 12.63 -42.96
CA ASN A 99 1.05 13.91 -42.64
C ASN A 99 1.69 13.86 -41.24
N LEU A 100 2.69 14.71 -41.01
CA LEU A 100 3.38 14.83 -39.72
C LEU A 100 3.41 16.29 -39.26
N PHE A 101 3.10 16.52 -37.99
CA PHE A 101 3.32 17.80 -37.34
C PHE A 101 4.79 17.90 -36.90
N ILE A 102 5.45 18.98 -37.32
CA ILE A 102 6.84 19.24 -37.01
C ILE A 102 6.94 20.55 -36.25
N LYS A 103 7.75 20.53 -35.19
CA LYS A 103 8.10 21.71 -34.42
C LYS A 103 9.60 21.92 -34.52
N GLU A 104 10.01 22.84 -35.38
CA GLU A 104 11.41 23.24 -35.57
C GLU A 104 11.54 24.73 -35.21
N ASN A 105 12.46 25.07 -34.32
CA ASN A 105 12.76 26.46 -33.91
C ASN A 105 11.53 27.28 -33.46
N GLY A 106 10.52 26.62 -32.87
CA GLY A 106 9.28 27.28 -32.43
C GLY A 106 8.24 27.49 -33.52
N ILE A 107 8.53 27.14 -34.78
CA ILE A 107 7.61 27.19 -35.91
C ILE A 107 6.96 25.81 -36.08
N PHE A 108 5.64 25.81 -36.29
CA PHE A 108 4.87 24.60 -36.55
C PHE A 108 4.65 24.44 -38.06
N THR A 109 5.13 23.35 -38.62
CA THR A 109 4.92 22.98 -40.03
C THR A 109 4.25 21.62 -40.15
N ILE A 110 3.51 21.40 -41.23
CA ILE A 110 2.87 20.12 -41.55
C ILE A 110 3.57 19.59 -42.80
N GLU A 111 4.24 18.45 -42.68
CA GLU A 111 4.82 17.74 -43.83
C GLU A 111 3.77 16.77 -44.39
N THR A 112 3.59 16.78 -45.70
CA THR A 112 2.63 15.94 -46.44
C THR A 112 3.29 15.10 -47.54
N ASP A 113 4.58 15.32 -47.81
CA ASP A 113 5.35 14.53 -48.77
C ASP A 113 5.65 13.13 -48.20
N LYS A 114 5.21 12.09 -48.93
CA LYS A 114 5.32 10.70 -48.50
C LYS A 114 6.77 10.22 -48.33
N GLU A 115 7.68 10.62 -49.21
CA GLU A 115 9.07 10.16 -49.14
C GLU A 115 9.82 10.86 -48.01
N LYS A 116 9.58 12.17 -47.82
CA LYS A 116 10.13 12.90 -46.66
C LYS A 116 9.59 12.38 -45.34
N ILE A 117 8.31 12.01 -45.30
CA ILE A 117 7.71 11.39 -44.10
C ILE A 117 8.39 10.05 -43.80
N LYS A 118 8.57 9.19 -44.80
CA LYS A 118 9.26 7.89 -44.62
C LYS A 118 10.67 8.07 -44.10
N GLU A 119 11.43 9.01 -44.67
CA GLU A 119 12.80 9.33 -44.24
C GLU A 119 12.83 9.86 -42.80
N ARG A 120 11.97 10.83 -42.46
CA ARG A 120 11.88 11.37 -41.09
C ARG A 120 11.46 10.31 -40.07
N VAL A 121 10.50 9.46 -40.42
CA VAL A 121 10.08 8.35 -39.55
C VAL A 121 11.25 7.38 -39.35
N HIS A 122 11.92 7.00 -40.43
CA HIS A 122 13.10 6.14 -40.39
C HIS A 122 14.19 6.74 -39.49
N ASP A 123 14.56 7.99 -39.70
CA ASP A 123 15.64 8.64 -38.96
C ASP A 123 15.28 8.87 -37.49
N HIS A 124 14.05 9.29 -37.22
CA HIS A 124 13.56 9.50 -35.86
C HIS A 124 13.71 8.24 -35.00
N TYR A 125 13.38 7.08 -35.55
CA TYR A 125 13.44 5.81 -34.85
C TYR A 125 14.80 5.12 -34.94
N LYS A 126 15.57 5.32 -36.02
CA LYS A 126 16.97 4.88 -36.12
C LYS A 126 17.83 5.54 -35.04
N VAL A 127 17.60 6.83 -34.76
CA VAL A 127 18.22 7.54 -33.64
C VAL A 127 17.90 6.89 -32.29
N TRP A 128 16.73 6.26 -32.14
CA TRP A 128 16.34 5.59 -30.90
C TRP A 128 17.02 4.23 -30.73
N THR A 129 17.32 3.54 -31.82
CA THR A 129 17.90 2.19 -31.84
C THR A 129 19.39 2.19 -32.13
N ARG A 130 20.04 3.35 -31.98
CA ARG A 130 21.48 3.50 -32.12
C ARG A 130 22.20 2.74 -31.02
N LYS A 131 23.43 2.33 -31.29
CA LYS A 131 24.32 1.78 -30.26
C LYS A 131 24.43 2.75 -29.09
N ARG A 132 24.21 2.27 -27.86
CA ARG A 132 24.51 3.06 -26.65
C ARG A 132 26.01 3.24 -26.51
N ASN A 133 26.41 4.45 -26.15
CA ASN A 133 27.80 4.72 -25.82
C ASN A 133 27.99 4.46 -24.33
N ILE A 134 28.29 3.20 -23.97
CA ILE A 134 28.55 2.83 -22.57
C ILE A 134 29.93 3.34 -22.19
N ASP A 135 29.99 4.16 -21.16
CA ASP A 135 31.25 4.66 -20.63
C ASP A 135 31.86 3.63 -19.68
N LEU A 136 32.68 2.74 -20.25
CA LEU A 136 33.38 1.69 -19.51
C LEU A 136 34.47 2.27 -18.60
N ASP A 137 35.05 3.41 -18.97
CA ASP A 137 36.07 4.08 -18.17
C ASP A 137 35.46 4.56 -16.85
N LEU A 138 34.27 5.17 -16.88
CA LEU A 138 33.54 5.55 -15.66
C LEU A 138 33.26 4.37 -14.74
N ILE A 139 32.98 3.17 -15.30
CA ILE A 139 32.79 1.95 -14.50
C ILE A 139 34.12 1.49 -13.89
N GLU A 140 35.22 1.55 -14.65
CA GLU A 140 36.53 1.08 -14.20
C GLU A 140 37.16 1.99 -13.15
N TYR A 141 37.06 3.32 -13.32
CA TYR A 141 37.59 4.32 -12.40
C TYR A 141 36.72 4.48 -11.15
N ASN A 142 35.39 4.29 -11.23
CA ASN A 142 34.54 4.28 -10.05
C ASN A 142 34.59 2.90 -9.36
N GLU A 143 35.36 2.82 -8.28
CA GLU A 143 35.50 1.60 -7.46
C GLU A 143 34.16 1.01 -7.01
N GLU A 144 33.16 1.84 -6.71
CA GLU A 144 31.86 1.36 -6.26
C GLU A 144 31.09 0.65 -7.38
N TRP A 145 31.12 1.17 -8.62
CA TRP A 145 30.50 0.53 -9.78
C TRP A 145 31.28 -0.70 -10.23
N ARG A 146 32.60 -0.63 -10.27
CA ARG A 146 33.46 -1.79 -10.56
C ARG A 146 33.13 -2.98 -9.66
N ASN A 147 32.98 -2.74 -8.35
CA ASN A 147 32.63 -3.77 -7.38
C ASN A 147 31.19 -4.31 -7.53
N ILE A 148 30.30 -3.61 -8.23
CA ILE A 148 28.93 -4.08 -8.53
C ILE A 148 28.91 -4.97 -9.77
N TYR A 149 29.70 -4.64 -10.79
CA TYR A 149 29.77 -5.39 -12.05
C TYR A 149 30.70 -6.62 -12.00
N GLN A 150 31.48 -6.79 -10.94
CA GLN A 150 32.32 -7.98 -10.76
C GLN A 150 31.49 -9.27 -10.64
N PRO A 151 31.99 -10.40 -11.19
CA PRO A 151 31.35 -11.70 -11.04
C PRO A 151 31.17 -12.10 -9.57
N ARG A 152 29.99 -12.63 -9.23
CA ARG A 152 29.69 -13.10 -7.87
C ARG A 152 30.19 -14.53 -7.68
N THR A 153 31.25 -14.70 -6.89
CA THR A 153 31.86 -16.01 -6.60
C THR A 153 30.96 -16.96 -5.78
N GLU A 154 29.97 -16.41 -5.08
CA GLU A 154 29.01 -17.17 -4.26
C GLU A 154 28.02 -17.99 -5.09
N ILE A 155 27.83 -17.63 -6.36
CA ILE A 155 26.86 -18.25 -7.25
C ILE A 155 27.59 -19.26 -8.13
N ASN A 156 27.23 -20.53 -7.99
CA ASN A 156 27.77 -21.59 -8.82
C ASN A 156 27.31 -21.42 -10.28
N GLU A 157 28.22 -21.37 -11.24
CA GLU A 157 27.92 -21.23 -12.67
C GLU A 157 27.08 -22.39 -13.22
N HIS A 158 27.21 -23.59 -12.65
CA HIS A 158 26.48 -24.80 -13.07
C HIS A 158 24.96 -24.74 -12.85
N ILE A 159 24.44 -23.71 -12.15
CA ILE A 159 22.98 -23.55 -12.00
C ILE A 159 22.28 -23.27 -13.35
N TYR A 160 23.03 -22.81 -14.36
CA TYR A 160 22.51 -22.45 -15.68
C TYR A 160 22.52 -23.61 -16.69
N ASP A 161 23.22 -24.71 -16.40
CA ASP A 161 23.39 -25.85 -17.32
C ASP A 161 22.04 -26.39 -17.84
N ARG A 162 21.02 -26.39 -16.96
CA ARG A 162 19.67 -26.88 -17.28
C ARG A 162 18.88 -25.98 -18.24
N ILE A 163 19.37 -24.79 -18.57
CA ILE A 163 18.68 -23.87 -19.49
C ILE A 163 18.66 -24.43 -20.90
N LEU A 164 19.76 -25.08 -21.31
CA LEU A 164 19.95 -25.57 -22.68
C LEU A 164 19.57 -27.04 -22.90
N GLU A 165 19.08 -27.73 -21.87
CA GLU A 165 18.56 -29.10 -21.98
C GLU A 165 17.48 -29.23 -23.07
N ASP A 166 17.35 -30.40 -23.67
CA ASP A 166 16.30 -30.65 -24.65
C ASP A 166 14.90 -30.32 -24.12
N ILE A 167 14.06 -29.83 -25.03
CA ILE A 167 12.64 -29.58 -24.78
C ILE A 167 11.91 -30.90 -25.05
N THR A 168 11.07 -31.31 -24.10
CA THR A 168 10.18 -32.46 -24.30
C THR A 168 8.89 -32.03 -24.99
N PHE A 169 8.26 -32.96 -25.73
CA PHE A 169 7.01 -32.69 -26.42
C PHE A 169 5.91 -32.17 -25.48
N ASP A 170 5.74 -32.78 -24.30
CA ASP A 170 4.70 -32.38 -23.35
C ASP A 170 4.91 -30.95 -22.83
N LYS A 171 6.18 -30.56 -22.63
CA LYS A 171 6.52 -29.20 -22.19
C LYS A 171 6.20 -28.18 -23.26
N LEU A 172 6.53 -28.47 -24.52
CA LEU A 172 6.16 -27.63 -25.66
C LEU A 172 4.63 -27.53 -25.80
N ASP A 173 3.93 -28.66 -25.72
CA ASP A 173 2.47 -28.71 -25.87
C ASP A 173 1.75 -27.87 -24.81
N ASN A 174 2.18 -27.98 -23.55
CA ASN A 174 1.66 -27.17 -22.45
C ASN A 174 1.91 -25.68 -22.68
N ILE A 175 3.10 -25.29 -23.15
CA ILE A 175 3.42 -23.88 -23.42
C ILE A 175 2.55 -23.31 -24.55
N ILE A 176 2.31 -24.09 -25.61
CA ILE A 176 1.43 -23.71 -26.72
C ILE A 176 0.00 -23.49 -26.23
N ARG A 177 -0.53 -24.42 -25.41
CA ARG A 177 -1.88 -24.30 -24.84
C ARG A 177 -2.06 -23.03 -24.00
N GLU A 178 -1.06 -22.66 -23.22
CA GLU A 178 -1.04 -21.44 -22.41
C GLU A 178 -0.94 -20.12 -23.21
N THR A 179 -0.59 -20.14 -24.50
CA THR A 179 -0.47 -18.90 -25.28
C THR A 179 -1.81 -18.18 -25.40
N LYS A 180 -1.83 -16.86 -25.62
CA LYS A 180 -3.08 -16.09 -25.76
C LYS A 180 -3.56 -16.13 -27.22
N SER A 181 -4.84 -16.39 -27.43
CA SER A 181 -5.50 -16.37 -28.74
C SER A 181 -5.76 -14.94 -29.24
N GLY A 182 -5.93 -14.77 -30.55
CA GLY A 182 -6.25 -13.48 -31.17
C GLY A 182 -5.12 -12.45 -31.12
N LYS A 183 -3.86 -12.89 -31.11
CA LYS A 183 -2.67 -12.01 -31.17
C LYS A 183 -2.15 -11.92 -32.60
N ALA A 184 -1.63 -10.73 -32.96
CA ALA A 184 -0.99 -10.47 -34.24
C ALA A 184 0.23 -11.37 -34.46
N ALA A 185 0.40 -11.82 -35.70
CA ALA A 185 1.53 -12.62 -36.15
C ALA A 185 2.77 -11.75 -36.43
N GLY A 186 3.91 -12.42 -36.64
CA GLY A 186 5.12 -11.81 -37.19
C GLY A 186 5.04 -11.67 -38.72
N ILE A 187 6.20 -11.58 -39.35
CA ILE A 187 6.37 -11.36 -40.79
C ILE A 187 5.79 -12.52 -41.61
N SER A 188 5.90 -13.76 -41.11
CA SER A 188 5.37 -14.98 -41.75
C SER A 188 3.84 -15.01 -41.82
N GLY A 189 3.14 -14.18 -41.05
CA GLY A 189 1.70 -14.23 -40.92
C GLY A 189 1.16 -15.39 -40.07
N ILE A 190 2.01 -16.22 -39.44
CA ILE A 190 1.57 -17.36 -38.61
C ILE A 190 1.22 -16.91 -37.18
N PRO A 191 -0.06 -16.99 -36.74
CA PRO A 191 -0.48 -16.58 -35.39
C PRO A 191 -0.38 -17.71 -34.35
N TYR A 192 -0.51 -17.39 -33.05
CA TYR A 192 -0.57 -18.42 -31.99
C TYR A 192 -1.72 -19.42 -32.18
N ASP A 193 -2.84 -18.96 -32.75
CA ASP A 193 -4.01 -19.82 -32.99
C ASP A 193 -3.73 -20.94 -33.98
N PHE A 194 -2.79 -20.75 -34.91
CA PHE A 194 -2.30 -21.82 -35.78
C PHE A 194 -1.61 -22.90 -34.95
N TRP A 195 -0.64 -22.55 -34.11
CA TRP A 195 0.08 -23.51 -33.27
C TRP A 195 -0.84 -24.26 -32.30
N LYS A 196 -1.86 -23.59 -31.75
CA LYS A 196 -2.86 -24.23 -30.89
C LYS A 196 -3.75 -25.24 -31.59
N LYS A 197 -4.04 -25.03 -32.88
CA LYS A 197 -4.88 -25.92 -33.69
C LYS A 197 -4.07 -26.92 -34.51
N SER A 198 -2.75 -26.75 -34.60
CA SER A 198 -1.88 -27.65 -35.35
C SER A 198 -1.86 -29.07 -34.77
N LYS A 199 -1.68 -30.05 -35.65
CA LYS A 199 -1.61 -31.46 -35.27
C LYS A 199 -0.26 -31.81 -34.63
N LYS A 200 -0.19 -33.01 -34.04
CA LYS A 200 0.99 -33.51 -33.31
C LYS A 200 2.25 -33.48 -34.17
N GLU A 201 2.12 -33.85 -35.44
CA GLU A 201 3.21 -33.92 -36.42
C GLU A 201 3.84 -32.54 -36.66
N THR A 202 3.03 -31.50 -36.84
CA THR A 202 3.53 -30.12 -37.00
C THR A 202 4.28 -29.64 -35.75
N ARG A 203 3.79 -29.99 -34.55
CA ARG A 203 4.45 -29.64 -33.29
C ARG A 203 5.75 -30.40 -33.07
N LYS A 204 5.86 -31.64 -33.56
CA LYS A 204 7.12 -32.40 -33.55
C LYS A 204 8.17 -31.72 -34.41
N ILE A 205 7.83 -31.31 -35.63
CA ILE A 205 8.76 -30.56 -36.50
C ILE A 205 9.24 -29.28 -35.80
N LEU A 206 8.33 -28.54 -35.14
CA LEU A 206 8.70 -27.36 -34.38
C LEU A 206 9.63 -27.69 -33.19
N LEU A 207 9.39 -28.81 -32.50
CA LEU A 207 10.24 -29.30 -31.42
C LEU A 207 11.65 -29.64 -31.92
N ASP A 208 11.75 -30.34 -33.05
CA ASP A 208 13.03 -30.72 -33.65
C ASP A 208 13.83 -29.47 -34.03
N ILE A 209 13.17 -28.46 -34.60
CA ILE A 209 13.79 -27.14 -34.85
C ILE A 209 14.31 -26.52 -33.55
N TYR A 210 13.52 -26.53 -32.48
CA TYR A 210 13.94 -25.93 -31.21
C TYR A 210 15.13 -26.64 -30.57
N ASN A 211 15.12 -27.97 -30.52
CA ASN A 211 16.21 -28.74 -29.95
C ASN A 211 17.47 -28.59 -30.81
N ARG A 212 17.33 -28.56 -32.14
CA ARG A 212 18.45 -28.25 -33.04
C ARG A 212 19.06 -26.88 -32.78
N ILE A 213 18.23 -25.84 -32.55
CA ILE A 213 18.71 -24.50 -32.17
C ILE A 213 19.47 -24.54 -30.84
N LEU A 214 19.02 -25.34 -29.86
CA LEU A 214 19.68 -25.48 -28.57
C LEU A 214 21.07 -26.13 -28.70
N HIS A 215 21.20 -27.17 -29.52
CA HIS A 215 22.47 -27.88 -29.76
C HIS A 215 23.44 -27.10 -30.65
N GLU A 216 22.95 -26.47 -31.72
CA GLU A 216 23.81 -25.76 -32.69
C GLU A 216 24.12 -24.32 -32.29
N HIS A 217 23.44 -23.79 -31.26
CA HIS A 217 23.52 -22.38 -30.82
C HIS A 217 23.26 -21.35 -31.92
N LYS A 218 22.51 -21.74 -32.97
CA LYS A 218 22.21 -20.90 -34.13
C LYS A 218 20.70 -20.77 -34.30
N VAL A 219 20.20 -19.55 -34.15
CA VAL A 219 18.80 -19.22 -34.46
C VAL A 219 18.60 -19.03 -35.96
N LEU A 220 17.38 -19.25 -36.44
CA LEU A 220 17.00 -19.00 -37.83
C LEU A 220 17.20 -17.53 -38.20
N ASN A 221 17.73 -17.26 -39.39
CA ASN A 221 17.97 -15.88 -39.84
C ASN A 221 16.66 -15.07 -39.93
N ASP A 222 15.56 -15.69 -40.35
CA ASP A 222 14.25 -15.03 -40.39
C ASP A 222 13.75 -14.61 -39.01
N TRP A 223 14.16 -15.34 -37.97
CA TRP A 223 13.81 -14.97 -36.61
C TRP A 223 14.58 -13.76 -36.10
N LYS A 224 15.68 -13.33 -36.75
CA LYS A 224 16.38 -12.09 -36.41
C LYS A 224 15.65 -10.85 -36.92
N LYS A 225 14.67 -11.02 -37.80
CA LYS A 225 13.86 -9.92 -38.36
C LYS A 225 12.63 -9.65 -37.50
N GLY A 226 12.28 -8.37 -37.39
CA GLY A 226 11.10 -7.89 -36.67
C GLY A 226 10.43 -6.75 -37.43
N MET A 227 9.15 -6.55 -37.18
CA MET A 227 8.34 -5.54 -37.87
C MET A 227 7.73 -4.58 -36.85
N ILE A 228 8.15 -3.31 -36.80
CA ILE A 228 7.52 -2.31 -35.95
C ILE A 228 6.14 -1.94 -36.47
N PHE A 229 5.27 -1.81 -35.48
CA PHE A 229 3.98 -1.19 -35.61
C PHE A 229 3.83 -0.07 -34.58
N PRO A 230 3.75 1.21 -34.99
CA PRO A 230 3.54 2.31 -34.05
C PRO A 230 2.09 2.30 -33.53
N ILE A 231 1.91 2.56 -32.24
CA ILE A 231 0.60 2.69 -31.58
C ILE A 231 0.55 3.99 -30.80
N ASN A 232 -0.60 4.66 -30.82
CA ASN A 232 -0.80 5.90 -30.09
C ASN A 232 -0.63 5.65 -28.57
N LYS A 233 0.27 6.41 -27.90
CA LYS A 233 0.44 6.37 -26.43
C LYS A 233 -0.82 6.82 -25.70
N MET A 234 -1.63 7.68 -26.34
CA MET A 234 -2.83 8.24 -25.76
C MET A 234 -4.07 7.46 -26.19
N THR A 235 -4.69 6.75 -25.26
CA THR A 235 -5.91 5.95 -25.52
C THR A 235 -7.19 6.76 -25.75
N ARG A 236 -7.18 8.10 -25.57
CA ARG A 236 -8.38 8.94 -25.56
C ARG A 236 -8.32 10.20 -26.43
N SER A 237 -7.18 10.51 -27.02
CA SER A 237 -7.00 11.66 -27.89
C SER A 237 -6.39 11.21 -29.21
N HIS A 238 -6.72 11.93 -30.28
CA HIS A 238 -5.98 11.85 -31.53
C HIS A 238 -4.49 12.05 -31.22
N TRP A 239 -3.64 11.31 -31.92
CA TRP A 239 -2.18 11.45 -31.78
C TRP A 239 -1.64 12.77 -32.35
N SER A 240 -2.54 13.62 -32.88
CA SER A 240 -2.28 14.98 -33.37
C SER A 240 -1.13 15.06 -34.37
N ASN A 241 -0.95 14.00 -35.15
CA ASN A 241 0.16 13.77 -36.06
C ASN A 241 1.57 14.03 -35.51
N ASP A 242 1.76 13.94 -34.18
CA ASP A 242 3.05 14.08 -33.51
C ASP A 242 3.68 12.69 -33.27
N ILE A 243 4.79 12.43 -33.96
CA ILE A 243 5.51 11.16 -33.88
C ILE A 243 6.00 10.85 -32.46
N ASN A 244 6.25 11.86 -31.62
CA ASN A 244 6.69 11.66 -30.23
C ASN A 244 5.63 10.99 -29.33
N LEU A 245 4.36 11.14 -29.70
CA LEU A 245 3.20 10.58 -29.00
C LEU A 245 2.90 9.13 -29.42
N THR A 246 3.75 8.53 -30.24
CA THR A 246 3.65 7.13 -30.64
C THR A 246 4.54 6.23 -29.79
N ARG A 247 4.14 4.96 -29.67
CA ARG A 247 4.88 3.87 -29.02
C ARG A 247 5.10 2.77 -30.03
N LEU A 248 6.36 2.43 -30.24
CA LEU A 248 6.78 1.37 -31.14
C LEU A 248 6.50 0.00 -30.51
N ILE A 249 6.06 -0.94 -31.35
CA ILE A 249 5.84 -2.33 -30.94
C ILE A 249 6.41 -3.22 -32.02
N THR A 250 7.30 -4.14 -31.64
CA THR A 250 7.88 -5.11 -32.58
C THR A 250 6.99 -6.36 -32.68
N LEU A 251 6.52 -6.63 -33.89
CA LEU A 251 5.89 -7.89 -34.27
C LEU A 251 6.99 -8.86 -34.70
N ILE A 252 7.06 -9.98 -33.99
CA ILE A 252 8.08 -11.02 -34.12
C ILE A 252 7.35 -12.35 -34.28
N GLU A 253 7.99 -13.29 -34.97
CA GLU A 253 7.50 -14.64 -35.19
C GLU A 253 6.95 -15.31 -33.93
N THR A 254 5.76 -15.88 -34.05
CA THR A 254 5.11 -16.56 -32.93
C THR A 254 5.87 -17.82 -32.52
N ALA A 255 6.54 -18.49 -33.48
CA ALA A 255 7.46 -19.60 -33.23
C ALA A 255 8.68 -19.17 -32.39
N ARG A 256 9.32 -18.02 -32.70
CA ARG A 256 10.39 -17.44 -31.86
C ARG A 256 9.89 -17.18 -30.45
N LYS A 257 8.71 -16.55 -30.32
CA LYS A 257 8.14 -16.23 -29.00
C LYS A 257 7.83 -17.46 -28.15
N ILE A 258 7.34 -18.56 -28.75
CA ILE A 258 7.11 -19.83 -28.04
C ILE A 258 8.44 -20.38 -27.52
N PHE A 259 9.48 -20.41 -28.36
CA PHE A 259 10.82 -20.86 -27.97
C PHE A 259 11.41 -20.02 -26.83
N ILE A 260 11.42 -18.69 -26.98
CA ILE A 260 11.91 -17.78 -25.94
C ILE A 260 11.09 -17.91 -24.64
N LYS A 261 9.77 -18.16 -24.73
CA LYS A 261 8.94 -18.42 -23.53
C LYS A 261 9.42 -19.65 -22.76
N VAL A 262 9.92 -20.69 -23.44
CA VAL A 262 10.53 -21.87 -22.77
C VAL A 262 11.76 -21.44 -21.98
N LEU A 263 12.67 -20.71 -22.62
CA LEU A 263 13.92 -20.26 -22.01
C LEU A 263 13.67 -19.31 -20.83
N VAL A 264 12.79 -18.33 -21.00
CA VAL A 264 12.41 -17.38 -19.94
C VAL A 264 11.82 -18.11 -18.74
N LYS A 265 10.96 -19.12 -18.94
CA LYS A 265 10.43 -19.92 -17.82
C LYS A 265 11.53 -20.67 -17.07
N ARG A 266 12.53 -21.22 -17.79
CA ARG A 266 13.67 -21.92 -17.18
C ARG A 266 14.54 -20.94 -16.40
N LEU A 267 14.95 -19.84 -17.04
CA LEU A 267 15.83 -18.83 -16.45
C LEU A 267 15.16 -18.15 -15.25
N ALA A 268 13.90 -17.70 -15.36
CA ALA A 268 13.18 -17.08 -14.25
C ALA A 268 13.09 -18.02 -13.04
N LYS A 269 12.86 -19.32 -13.25
CA LYS A 269 12.86 -20.31 -12.16
C LYS A 269 14.23 -20.42 -11.49
N ILE A 270 15.33 -20.44 -12.26
CA ILE A 270 16.70 -20.51 -11.72
C ILE A 270 17.01 -19.24 -10.92
N LEU A 271 16.72 -18.06 -11.48
CA LEU A 271 16.98 -16.78 -10.82
C LEU A 271 16.19 -16.64 -9.50
N SER A 272 14.91 -17.06 -9.49
CA SER A 272 14.08 -17.04 -8.28
C SER A 272 14.48 -18.05 -7.22
N LEU A 273 14.91 -19.27 -7.60
CA LEU A 273 15.29 -20.30 -6.62
C LEU A 273 16.65 -20.02 -5.97
N ASN A 274 17.58 -19.43 -6.71
CA ASN A 274 18.96 -19.20 -6.25
C ASN A 274 19.20 -17.75 -5.78
N ASN A 275 18.18 -16.88 -5.77
CA ASN A 275 18.27 -15.47 -5.36
C ASN A 275 19.45 -14.72 -6.03
N VAL A 276 19.60 -14.90 -7.34
CA VAL A 276 20.72 -14.34 -8.12
C VAL A 276 20.65 -12.81 -8.15
N LEU A 277 19.45 -12.26 -8.39
CA LEU A 277 19.19 -10.82 -8.45
C LEU A 277 18.97 -10.25 -7.05
N GLN A 278 19.70 -9.20 -6.69
CA GLN A 278 19.65 -8.61 -5.34
C GLN A 278 18.75 -7.38 -5.24
N GLY A 279 18.48 -6.72 -6.38
CA GLY A 279 17.74 -5.47 -6.46
C GLY A 279 16.27 -5.59 -6.07
N SER A 280 15.72 -4.50 -5.52
CA SER A 280 14.31 -4.38 -5.14
C SER A 280 13.39 -4.14 -6.35
N ASN A 281 13.44 -5.01 -7.37
CA ASN A 281 12.53 -4.98 -8.52
C ASN A 281 11.44 -6.05 -8.36
N TYR A 282 10.17 -5.69 -8.50
CA TYR A 282 9.02 -6.57 -8.28
C TYR A 282 8.31 -6.96 -9.59
N ALA A 283 9.03 -6.99 -10.70
CA ALA A 283 8.50 -7.34 -12.01
C ALA A 283 9.26 -8.49 -12.68
N ALA A 284 8.56 -9.20 -13.58
CA ALA A 284 9.09 -10.23 -14.48
C ALA A 284 9.50 -11.59 -13.86
N LEU A 285 9.69 -11.72 -12.54
CA LEU A 285 9.89 -13.03 -11.89
C LEU A 285 8.58 -13.62 -11.35
N LEU A 286 8.65 -14.89 -10.97
CA LEU A 286 7.51 -15.63 -10.43
C LEU A 286 7.15 -15.12 -9.02
N ASN A 287 5.84 -15.10 -8.73
CA ASN A 287 5.27 -14.71 -7.43
C ASN A 287 5.50 -13.25 -7.01
N GLU A 288 5.81 -12.35 -7.95
CA GLU A 288 5.88 -10.92 -7.69
C GLU A 288 4.67 -10.20 -8.27
N SER A 289 4.30 -9.08 -7.66
CA SER A 289 3.17 -8.29 -8.10
C SER A 289 3.39 -6.80 -7.85
N THR A 290 2.40 -5.99 -8.23
CA THR A 290 2.38 -4.58 -7.85
C THR A 290 1.99 -4.37 -6.39
N LEU A 291 1.51 -5.39 -5.68
CA LEU A 291 1.06 -5.27 -4.29
C LEU A 291 2.21 -4.90 -3.35
N GLU A 292 3.38 -5.49 -3.54
CA GLU A 292 4.60 -5.25 -2.77
C GLU A 292 5.01 -3.76 -2.77
N PRO A 293 5.32 -3.14 -3.92
CA PRO A 293 5.71 -1.73 -3.96
C PRO A 293 4.57 -0.81 -3.46
N LEU A 294 3.31 -1.14 -3.75
CA LEU A 294 2.16 -0.36 -3.27
C LEU A 294 2.05 -0.38 -1.74
N LYS A 295 2.24 -1.55 -1.11
CA LYS A 295 2.17 -1.68 0.36
C LYS A 295 3.37 -1.08 1.07
N ILE A 296 4.55 -1.07 0.43
CA ILE A 296 5.74 -0.35 0.94
C ILE A 296 5.45 1.15 1.01
N VAL A 297 5.06 1.76 -0.11
CA VAL A 297 4.77 3.22 -0.17
C VAL A 297 3.64 3.59 0.78
N GLN A 298 2.54 2.83 0.79
CA GLN A 298 1.43 3.05 1.72
C GLN A 298 1.89 2.99 3.19
N SER A 299 2.71 1.99 3.53
CA SER A 299 3.21 1.80 4.90
C SER A 299 4.11 2.92 5.36
N ILE A 300 4.98 3.43 4.48
CA ILE A 300 5.89 4.54 4.76
C ILE A 300 5.11 5.84 4.95
N ILE A 301 4.17 6.15 4.05
CA ILE A 301 3.32 7.34 4.17
C ILE A 301 2.53 7.29 5.49
N GLU A 302 1.95 6.14 5.84
CA GLU A 302 1.26 5.97 7.13
C GLU A 302 2.20 6.17 8.32
N ASP A 303 3.39 5.56 8.29
CA ASP A 303 4.35 5.65 9.39
C ASP A 303 4.85 7.07 9.61
N ALA A 304 5.27 7.74 8.53
CA ALA A 304 5.77 9.11 8.57
C ALA A 304 4.75 10.08 9.16
N ASN A 305 3.49 10.02 8.71
CA ASN A 305 2.43 10.86 9.26
C ASN A 305 2.12 10.53 10.73
N LYS A 306 2.14 9.24 11.11
CA LYS A 306 1.79 8.81 12.47
C LYS A 306 2.88 9.13 13.50
N GLU A 307 4.14 8.95 13.13
CA GLU A 307 5.30 9.16 14.01
C GLU A 307 5.93 10.56 13.84
N ASN A 308 5.32 11.41 13.00
CA ASN A 308 5.82 12.75 12.66
C ASN A 308 7.29 12.73 12.17
N LYS A 309 7.65 11.72 11.35
CA LYS A 309 8.98 11.58 10.75
C LYS A 309 9.02 12.21 9.37
N GLU A 310 10.14 12.83 9.03
CA GLU A 310 10.42 13.32 7.69
C GLU A 310 10.60 12.15 6.72
N VAL A 311 10.09 12.30 5.49
CA VAL A 311 10.38 11.40 4.37
C VAL A 311 10.17 12.12 3.03
N TRP A 312 11.03 11.79 2.06
CA TRP A 312 10.94 12.24 0.68
C TRP A 312 10.88 11.03 -0.24
N ILE A 313 9.81 10.94 -1.04
CA ILE A 313 9.57 9.83 -1.98
C ILE A 313 9.57 10.41 -3.40
N LEU A 314 10.54 10.03 -4.22
CA LEU A 314 10.64 10.44 -5.61
C LEU A 314 10.21 9.29 -6.53
N LEU A 315 9.22 9.54 -7.38
CA LEU A 315 8.79 8.67 -8.47
C LEU A 315 9.51 9.11 -9.75
N MET A 316 10.45 8.30 -10.23
CA MET A 316 11.27 8.59 -11.41
C MET A 316 10.65 7.97 -12.67
N ASP A 317 10.79 8.68 -13.79
CA ASP A 317 10.38 8.23 -15.13
C ASP A 317 11.59 8.26 -16.07
N ILE A 318 11.92 7.12 -16.68
CA ILE A 318 13.01 7.01 -17.65
C ILE A 318 12.45 7.19 -19.06
N SER A 319 13.17 7.90 -19.92
CA SER A 319 12.79 8.04 -21.32
C SER A 319 13.19 6.80 -22.12
N LYS A 320 12.18 6.09 -22.66
CA LYS A 320 12.24 5.23 -23.87
C LYS A 320 13.38 4.18 -23.88
N ALA A 321 13.08 2.94 -23.47
CA ALA A 321 14.09 1.91 -23.16
C ALA A 321 14.21 0.71 -24.15
N PHE A 322 13.47 0.69 -25.27
CA PHE A 322 13.32 -0.47 -26.16
C PHE A 322 13.20 0.05 -27.62
N ASP A 323 13.44 -0.74 -28.71
CA ASP A 323 12.81 -0.65 -30.08
C ASP A 323 13.65 -1.07 -31.34
N SER A 324 13.01 -1.29 -32.54
CA SER A 324 13.55 -1.88 -33.84
C SER A 324 12.69 -1.79 -35.18
N VAL A 325 13.07 -1.12 -36.30
CA VAL A 325 12.51 -1.09 -37.74
C VAL A 325 10.99 -1.02 -38.10
N ILE A 326 10.51 -0.04 -38.91
CA ILE A 326 9.12 0.54 -39.00
C ILE A 326 8.29 0.30 -40.30
N ILE A 327 6.94 0.30 -40.17
CA ILE A 327 5.95 0.44 -41.26
C ILE A 327 5.31 1.83 -41.27
N VAL A 328 5.21 2.43 -42.46
CA VAL A 328 4.51 3.70 -42.72
C VAL A 328 3.38 3.45 -43.72
N ASN A 329 2.12 3.64 -43.31
CA ASN A 329 0.94 3.58 -44.18
C ASN A 329 0.78 2.32 -45.05
N GLY A 330 1.28 1.17 -44.58
CA GLY A 330 1.19 -0.11 -45.29
C GLY A 330 2.35 -0.41 -46.23
N GLU A 331 3.30 0.53 -46.35
CA GLU A 331 4.56 0.34 -47.05
C GLU A 331 5.71 0.23 -46.03
N PHE A 332 6.69 -0.61 -46.34
CA PHE A 332 7.89 -0.73 -45.52
C PHE A 332 8.80 0.48 -45.78
N THR A 333 9.39 1.04 -44.71
CA THR A 333 10.57 1.89 -44.87
C THR A 333 11.76 1.02 -45.31
N LYS A 334 12.90 1.65 -45.62
CA LYS A 334 14.14 0.89 -45.78
C LYS A 334 14.41 0.07 -44.51
N GLU A 335 14.81 -1.18 -44.69
CA GLU A 335 15.30 -2.02 -43.60
C GLU A 335 16.59 -1.41 -43.06
N TYR A 336 16.79 -1.48 -41.74
CA TYR A 336 18.03 -1.06 -41.11
C TYR A 336 18.41 -2.04 -40.00
N GLU A 337 19.70 -2.16 -39.71
CA GLU A 337 20.18 -3.00 -38.63
C GLU A 337 19.99 -2.29 -37.29
N VAL A 338 19.33 -2.98 -36.36
CA VAL A 338 19.10 -2.48 -35.01
C VAL A 338 20.38 -2.70 -34.23
N GLU A 339 21.04 -1.62 -33.85
CA GLU A 339 22.35 -1.70 -33.19
C GLU A 339 22.22 -2.00 -31.69
N ASP A 340 21.21 -1.41 -31.04
CA ASP A 340 20.92 -1.60 -29.62
C ASP A 340 19.45 -1.29 -29.33
N GLY A 341 18.97 -1.76 -28.18
CA GLY A 341 17.58 -1.74 -27.78
C GLY A 341 17.04 -3.15 -27.60
N VAL A 342 16.18 -3.32 -26.61
CA VAL A 342 15.46 -4.59 -26.40
C VAL A 342 14.12 -4.51 -27.14
N ASP A 343 13.65 -5.59 -27.77
CA ASP A 343 12.41 -5.56 -28.55
C ASP A 343 11.16 -5.35 -27.67
N GLN A 344 10.34 -4.33 -27.95
CA GLN A 344 9.06 -4.16 -27.25
C GLN A 344 8.09 -5.30 -27.60
N LYS A 345 7.56 -5.94 -26.56
CA LYS A 345 6.69 -7.15 -26.62
C LYS A 345 7.39 -8.44 -27.00
N GLU A 346 8.71 -8.49 -26.98
CA GLU A 346 9.37 -9.78 -26.90
C GLU A 346 9.27 -10.39 -25.49
N VAL A 347 9.32 -11.72 -25.42
CA VAL A 347 9.01 -12.49 -24.21
C VAL A 347 10.10 -12.35 -23.15
N TRP A 348 11.38 -12.29 -23.55
CA TRP A 348 12.51 -12.14 -22.61
C TRP A 348 12.81 -10.69 -22.20
N SER A 349 12.26 -9.70 -22.90
CA SER A 349 12.60 -8.28 -22.70
C SER A 349 12.44 -7.82 -21.26
N PRO A 350 11.35 -8.18 -20.56
CA PRO A 350 11.19 -7.80 -19.16
C PRO A 350 12.28 -8.36 -18.24
N LEU A 351 12.72 -9.59 -18.51
CA LEU A 351 13.73 -10.26 -17.70
C LEU A 351 15.12 -9.70 -17.96
N LEU A 352 15.48 -9.44 -19.22
CA LEU A 352 16.74 -8.78 -19.57
C LEU A 352 16.84 -7.38 -18.98
N TRP A 353 15.75 -6.60 -19.07
CA TRP A 353 15.69 -5.28 -18.43
C TRP A 353 15.93 -5.37 -16.93
N ARG A 354 15.30 -6.35 -16.26
CA ARG A 354 15.51 -6.55 -14.83
C ARG A 354 16.96 -6.87 -14.50
N ILE A 355 17.60 -7.77 -15.26
CA ILE A 355 19.01 -8.14 -15.05
C ILE A 355 19.91 -6.93 -15.22
N PHE A 356 19.70 -6.15 -16.28
CA PHE A 356 20.42 -4.91 -16.54
C PHE A 356 20.24 -3.88 -15.41
N TYR A 357 19.00 -3.67 -14.97
CA TYR A 357 18.66 -2.67 -13.95
C TYR A 357 19.05 -3.10 -12.52
N ASP A 358 19.37 -4.39 -12.32
CA ASP A 358 19.74 -4.93 -11.00
C ASP A 358 21.03 -4.28 -10.44
N ALA A 359 21.97 -3.89 -11.31
CA ALA A 359 23.20 -3.22 -10.91
C ALA A 359 22.92 -1.92 -10.13
N LEU A 360 22.05 -1.05 -10.67
CA LEU A 360 21.64 0.19 -10.00
C LEU A 360 20.96 -0.11 -8.65
N LEU A 361 20.00 -1.03 -8.64
CA LEU A 361 19.26 -1.36 -7.42
C LEU A 361 20.16 -2.02 -6.35
N THR A 362 21.18 -2.75 -6.77
CA THR A 362 22.19 -3.34 -5.87
C THR A 362 23.11 -2.26 -5.30
N ARG A 363 23.55 -1.30 -6.12
CA ARG A 363 24.33 -0.13 -5.64
C ARG A 363 23.52 0.68 -4.62
N LEU A 364 22.24 0.89 -4.87
CA LEU A 364 21.34 1.53 -3.91
C LEU A 364 21.17 0.66 -2.65
N ALA A 365 21.03 -0.67 -2.78
CA ALA A 365 20.90 -1.55 -1.63
C ALA A 365 22.11 -1.49 -0.68
N LYS A 366 23.34 -1.28 -1.17
CA LYS A 366 24.54 -1.12 -0.32
C LYS A 366 24.48 0.11 0.60
N ILE A 367 23.89 1.22 0.15
CA ILE A 367 23.74 2.46 0.96
C ILE A 367 22.39 2.56 1.68
N LYS A 368 21.61 1.47 1.68
CA LYS A 368 20.25 1.44 2.21
C LYS A 368 20.13 1.93 3.65
N ASN A 369 21.06 1.54 4.52
CA ASN A 369 21.05 1.93 5.92
C ASN A 369 21.44 3.40 6.13
N GLU A 370 22.19 3.98 5.20
CA GLU A 370 22.60 5.39 5.23
C GLU A 370 21.48 6.32 4.75
N THR A 371 20.88 6.01 3.60
CA THR A 371 19.96 6.92 2.89
C THR A 371 18.49 6.60 3.08
N GLY A 372 18.15 5.35 3.37
CA GLY A 372 16.77 4.88 3.43
C GLY A 372 15.95 5.47 4.58
N TYR A 373 14.64 5.30 4.45
CA TYR A 373 13.68 5.54 5.52
C TYR A 373 13.48 4.29 6.37
N THR A 374 13.59 4.44 7.70
CA THR A 374 13.48 3.34 8.66
C THR A 374 12.18 3.42 9.45
N MET A 375 11.35 2.39 9.29
CA MET A 375 10.23 2.09 10.18
C MET A 375 10.74 1.20 11.31
N GLU A 376 10.42 1.55 12.56
CA GLU A 376 10.84 0.78 13.73
C GLU A 376 9.73 0.68 14.77
N THR A 377 9.73 -0.42 15.53
CA THR A 377 8.85 -0.61 16.67
C THR A 377 9.42 -1.62 17.66
N THR A 378 8.95 -1.58 18.90
CA THR A 378 9.37 -2.51 19.95
C THR A 378 8.29 -3.55 20.19
N LYS A 379 8.57 -4.82 19.90
CA LYS A 379 7.69 -5.93 20.24
C LYS A 379 7.90 -6.34 21.69
N HIS A 380 6.91 -6.10 22.55
CA HIS A 380 6.94 -6.54 23.94
C HIS A 380 6.51 -8.01 24.02
N ILE A 381 7.37 -8.88 24.57
CA ILE A 381 7.07 -10.31 24.75
C ILE A 381 6.53 -10.55 26.16
N ASP A 382 7.22 -10.04 27.17
CA ASP A 382 6.78 -10.08 28.57
C ASP A 382 7.04 -8.73 29.22
N ILE A 383 5.98 -8.05 29.63
CA ILE A 383 6.08 -6.68 30.17
C ILE A 383 6.62 -6.63 31.59
N ASN A 384 6.41 -7.69 32.39
CA ASN A 384 6.91 -7.72 33.77
C ASN A 384 8.39 -8.06 33.80
N LYS A 385 8.83 -8.95 32.90
CA LYS A 385 10.25 -9.30 32.75
C LYS A 385 11.03 -8.31 31.89
N ASN A 386 10.39 -7.25 31.37
CA ASN A 386 10.96 -6.30 30.41
C ASN A 386 11.61 -6.97 29.18
N ILE A 387 11.07 -8.12 28.74
CA ILE A 387 11.58 -8.83 27.56
C ILE A 387 10.93 -8.21 26.33
N SER A 388 11.75 -7.63 25.46
CA SER A 388 11.30 -6.98 24.22
C SER A 388 12.28 -7.21 23.08
N LYS A 389 11.75 -7.18 21.84
CA LYS A 389 12.52 -7.31 20.61
C LYS A 389 12.31 -6.06 19.75
N LYS A 390 13.40 -5.42 19.30
CA LYS A 390 13.32 -4.33 18.31
C LYS A 390 13.03 -4.94 16.94
N LEU A 391 12.04 -4.40 16.24
CA LEU A 391 11.74 -4.69 14.85
C LEU A 391 12.01 -3.43 14.04
N GLU A 392 12.80 -3.57 12.98
CA GLU A 392 13.26 -2.45 12.17
C GLU A 392 13.28 -2.87 10.70
N ILE A 393 12.73 -2.03 9.83
CA ILE A 393 12.72 -2.24 8.39
C ILE A 393 13.04 -0.91 7.71
N THR A 394 14.08 -0.94 6.89
CA THR A 394 14.52 0.21 6.09
C THR A 394 14.17 0.01 4.62
N TYR A 395 13.80 1.08 3.92
CA TYR A 395 13.59 1.11 2.47
C TYR A 395 14.22 2.36 1.87
N ASN A 396 14.93 2.21 0.76
CA ASN A 396 15.56 3.33 0.06
C ASN A 396 15.24 3.36 -1.44
N ALA A 397 14.98 2.20 -2.05
CA ALA A 397 14.60 2.08 -3.44
C ALA A 397 13.59 0.93 -3.64
N SER A 398 12.69 1.11 -4.60
CA SER A 398 11.74 0.11 -5.08
C SER A 398 11.49 0.32 -6.57
N ALA A 399 11.51 -0.73 -7.37
CA ALA A 399 11.25 -0.64 -8.80
C ALA A 399 10.17 -1.64 -9.24
N PHE A 400 9.43 -1.27 -10.27
CA PHE A 400 8.60 -2.18 -11.04
C PHE A 400 8.92 -1.95 -12.52
N MET A 401 9.78 -2.80 -13.09
CA MET A 401 10.39 -2.55 -14.41
C MET A 401 11.22 -1.26 -14.43
N ASP A 402 10.79 -0.25 -15.19
CA ASP A 402 11.38 1.07 -15.35
C ASP A 402 10.85 2.09 -14.32
N ASP A 403 9.64 1.88 -13.80
CA ASP A 403 9.05 2.74 -12.76
C ASP A 403 9.83 2.58 -11.46
N THR A 404 10.68 3.56 -11.15
CA THR A 404 11.59 3.52 -10.01
C THR A 404 11.20 4.55 -8.96
N THR A 405 11.17 4.11 -7.71
CA THR A 405 10.81 4.91 -6.55
C THR A 405 11.97 4.98 -5.57
N LEU A 406 12.48 6.18 -5.33
CA LEU A 406 13.49 6.44 -4.31
C LEU A 406 12.82 6.97 -3.04
N ILE A 407 13.31 6.52 -1.88
CA ILE A 407 12.73 6.77 -0.57
C ILE A 407 13.85 7.27 0.35
N GLY A 408 13.98 8.59 0.48
CA GLY A 408 14.97 9.22 1.34
C GLY A 408 14.40 9.55 2.72
N GLY A 409 15.17 9.27 3.77
CA GLY A 409 14.82 9.70 5.14
C GLY A 409 14.80 11.23 5.32
N ASN A 410 15.51 11.97 4.46
CA ASN A 410 15.51 13.43 4.37
C ASN A 410 15.92 13.87 2.96
N LYS A 411 15.93 15.17 2.70
CA LYS A 411 16.30 15.75 1.39
C LYS A 411 17.70 15.36 0.94
N GLN A 412 18.72 15.51 1.79
CA GLN A 412 20.12 15.23 1.46
C GLN A 412 20.34 13.76 1.07
N LYS A 413 19.72 12.85 1.83
CA LYS A 413 19.75 11.40 1.56
C LYS A 413 19.09 11.06 0.23
N LEU A 414 17.99 11.75 -0.13
CA LEU A 414 17.35 11.59 -1.43
C LEU A 414 18.27 12.09 -2.57
N ILE A 415 18.89 13.26 -2.41
CA ILE A 415 19.83 13.83 -3.41
C ILE A 415 20.97 12.86 -3.69
N LYS A 416 21.62 12.30 -2.65
CA LYS A 416 22.67 11.29 -2.81
C LYS A 416 22.22 10.09 -3.66
N MET A 417 20.97 9.64 -3.51
CA MET A 417 20.45 8.53 -4.32
C MET A 417 20.11 8.95 -5.76
N ILE A 418 19.64 10.18 -5.96
CA ILE A 418 19.39 10.75 -7.30
C ILE A 418 20.70 10.83 -8.07
N GLU A 419 21.77 11.33 -7.46
CA GLU A 419 23.11 11.42 -8.06
C GLU A 419 23.58 10.05 -8.55
N ILE A 420 23.49 9.00 -7.72
CA ILE A 420 23.82 7.62 -8.13
C ILE A 420 22.97 7.15 -9.31
N CYS A 421 21.67 7.47 -9.32
CA CYS A 421 20.81 7.08 -10.44
C CYS A 421 21.18 7.82 -11.73
N HIS A 422 21.51 9.10 -11.64
CA HIS A 422 21.91 9.91 -12.79
C HIS A 422 23.29 9.51 -13.30
N GLU A 423 24.24 9.18 -12.43
CA GLU A 423 25.52 8.59 -12.81
C GLU A 423 25.32 7.26 -13.56
N PHE A 424 24.46 6.37 -13.04
CA PHE A 424 24.10 5.13 -13.74
C PHE A 424 23.48 5.42 -15.12
N PHE A 425 22.63 6.45 -15.21
CA PHE A 425 22.02 6.83 -16.48
C PHE A 425 23.05 7.38 -17.45
N GLU A 426 24.02 8.17 -17.01
CA GLU A 426 25.11 8.69 -17.83
C GLU A 426 26.01 7.55 -18.34
N ILE A 427 26.46 6.66 -17.45
CA ILE A 427 27.27 5.47 -17.80
C ILE A 427 26.61 4.62 -18.88
N ASN A 428 25.29 4.45 -18.80
CA ASN A 428 24.53 3.58 -19.70
C ASN A 428 23.82 4.31 -20.84
N ASP A 429 24.12 5.60 -21.05
CA ASP A 429 23.52 6.43 -22.11
C ASP A 429 21.97 6.43 -22.08
N ILE A 430 21.41 6.50 -20.86
CA ILE A 430 19.98 6.57 -20.57
C ILE A 430 19.58 8.02 -20.28
N LYS A 431 18.42 8.45 -20.78
CA LYS A 431 17.88 9.79 -20.53
C LYS A 431 16.76 9.77 -19.50
N ALA A 432 16.94 10.48 -18.39
CA ALA A 432 15.89 10.76 -17.43
C ALA A 432 14.84 11.74 -17.98
N ASN A 433 13.57 11.61 -17.56
CA ASN A 433 12.53 12.59 -17.84
C ASN A 433 12.14 13.36 -16.57
N ILE A 434 12.96 14.34 -16.18
CA ILE A 434 12.83 15.06 -14.92
C ILE A 434 11.47 15.78 -14.81
N LYS A 435 10.94 16.31 -15.92
CA LYS A 435 9.60 16.95 -15.97
C LYS A 435 8.45 16.02 -15.58
N LYS A 436 8.64 14.72 -15.72
CA LYS A 436 7.64 13.73 -15.29
C LYS A 436 7.85 13.22 -13.89
N TYR A 437 8.98 13.53 -13.25
CA TYR A 437 9.22 13.11 -11.88
C TYR A 437 8.13 13.65 -10.96
N GLU A 438 7.71 12.82 -10.03
CA GLU A 438 6.68 13.17 -9.05
C GLU A 438 7.25 12.99 -7.64
N LEU A 439 7.18 14.06 -6.84
CA LEU A 439 7.75 14.08 -5.50
C LEU A 439 6.65 14.13 -4.43
N ILE A 440 6.74 13.23 -3.45
CA ILE A 440 5.92 13.25 -2.24
C ILE A 440 6.83 13.59 -1.06
N ARG A 441 6.49 14.64 -0.33
CA ARG A 441 7.22 15.13 0.83
C ARG A 441 6.31 15.17 2.05
N ILE A 442 6.78 14.61 3.16
CA ILE A 442 6.03 14.52 4.42
C ILE A 442 6.91 15.03 5.56
N ASN A 443 6.34 15.88 6.42
CA ASN A 443 6.96 16.41 7.65
C ASN A 443 8.39 16.99 7.47
N SER A 444 8.66 17.64 6.34
CA SER A 444 9.91 18.37 6.11
C SER A 444 9.99 19.61 6.98
N SER A 445 11.12 19.80 7.67
CA SER A 445 11.40 20.98 8.50
C SER A 445 11.81 22.23 7.71
N GLU A 446 12.16 22.09 6.43
CA GLU A 446 12.58 23.22 5.59
C GLU A 446 11.43 24.20 5.31
N ASP A 447 11.72 25.50 5.48
CA ASP A 447 10.83 26.62 5.17
C ASP A 447 10.32 26.59 3.73
N LYS A 448 9.16 27.23 3.52
CA LYS A 448 8.44 27.27 2.23
C LYS A 448 9.28 27.81 1.04
N GLU A 449 10.44 28.42 1.28
CA GLU A 449 11.32 28.96 0.24
C GLU A 449 12.41 27.95 -0.22
N ASN A 450 12.79 26.95 0.60
CA ASN A 450 13.75 25.90 0.22
C ASN A 450 13.08 24.66 -0.42
N ASN A 451 11.87 24.86 -0.94
CA ASN A 451 10.95 23.83 -1.43
C ASN A 451 11.36 23.19 -2.77
N GLU A 452 12.39 23.70 -3.43
CA GLU A 452 12.72 23.34 -4.81
C GLU A 452 13.83 22.30 -4.81
N LEU A 453 13.52 21.13 -5.37
CA LEU A 453 14.52 20.11 -5.68
C LEU A 453 14.88 20.29 -7.15
N ILE A 454 16.08 20.81 -7.38
CA ILE A 454 16.66 21.04 -8.71
C ILE A 454 17.59 19.86 -9.00
N ILE A 455 17.35 19.20 -10.13
CA ILE A 455 18.19 18.10 -10.63
C ILE A 455 18.68 18.53 -12.01
N ASN A 456 19.99 18.56 -12.23
CA ASN A 456 20.60 18.92 -13.52
C ASN A 456 20.04 20.23 -14.11
N ASN A 457 19.89 21.27 -13.27
CA ASN A 457 19.30 22.58 -13.60
C ASN A 457 17.81 22.55 -14.01
N GLU A 458 17.11 21.41 -13.89
CA GLU A 458 15.67 21.30 -14.07
C GLU A 458 14.95 21.16 -12.72
N LYS A 459 13.86 21.91 -12.54
CA LYS A 459 13.02 21.88 -11.35
C LYS A 459 11.94 20.80 -11.47
N ILE A 460 11.72 20.05 -10.39
CA ILE A 460 10.57 19.14 -10.30
C ILE A 460 9.28 19.95 -10.10
N GLU A 461 8.39 19.92 -11.10
CA GLU A 461 7.13 20.67 -11.07
C GLU A 461 6.05 20.01 -10.19
N LYS A 462 6.04 18.68 -10.11
CA LYS A 462 4.95 17.92 -9.49
C LYS A 462 5.26 17.49 -8.06
N ILE A 463 5.17 18.42 -7.14
CA ILE A 463 5.40 18.19 -5.71
C ILE A 463 4.06 18.16 -4.97
N ASN A 464 3.81 17.12 -4.17
CA ASN A 464 2.64 17.01 -3.28
C ASN A 464 1.31 17.39 -3.96
N ASN A 465 1.02 16.74 -5.10
CA ASN A 465 -0.16 17.08 -5.90
C ASN A 465 -1.44 16.99 -5.04
N PRO A 466 -2.33 18.01 -5.05
CA PRO A 466 -3.60 17.98 -4.31
C PRO A 466 -4.47 16.75 -4.59
N GLU A 467 -4.43 16.23 -5.82
CA GLU A 467 -5.15 15.02 -6.25
C GLU A 467 -4.39 13.70 -5.97
N GLY A 468 -3.20 13.80 -5.36
CA GLY A 468 -2.25 12.71 -5.17
C GLY A 468 -1.29 12.54 -6.36
N ASN A 469 -0.14 11.95 -6.07
CA ASN A 469 0.89 11.59 -7.03
C ASN A 469 0.65 10.17 -7.54
N ARG A 470 0.77 9.94 -8.85
CA ARG A 470 0.41 8.67 -9.48
C ARG A 470 1.56 7.69 -9.40
N PHE A 471 1.34 6.57 -8.71
CA PHE A 471 2.28 5.46 -8.61
C PHE A 471 1.61 4.13 -8.96
N LEU A 472 2.13 3.43 -9.98
CA LEU A 472 1.60 2.16 -10.49
C LEU A 472 0.08 2.17 -10.76
N GLY A 473 -0.51 3.33 -11.05
CA GLY A 473 -1.95 3.50 -11.30
C GLY A 473 -2.81 3.86 -10.08
N ILE A 474 -2.24 3.95 -8.88
CA ILE A 474 -2.89 4.48 -7.67
C ILE A 474 -2.35 5.88 -7.37
N TYR A 475 -3.19 6.76 -6.83
CA TYR A 475 -2.78 8.12 -6.47
C TYR A 475 -2.55 8.24 -4.96
N PHE A 476 -1.29 8.32 -4.54
CA PHE A 476 -0.93 8.49 -3.14
C PHE A 476 -0.82 9.97 -2.80
N ARG A 477 -1.34 10.35 -1.63
CA ARG A 477 -1.26 11.72 -1.13
C ARG A 477 -0.43 11.78 0.14
N HIS A 478 0.37 12.84 0.27
CA HIS A 478 1.34 13.01 1.36
C HIS A 478 0.74 12.90 2.77
N ASP A 479 -0.52 13.31 2.97
CA ASP A 479 -1.22 13.30 4.27
C ASP A 479 -2.13 12.08 4.47
N ASN A 480 -2.12 11.16 3.51
CA ASN A 480 -2.96 9.96 3.47
C ASN A 480 -4.46 10.21 3.74
N ARG A 481 -5.01 11.37 3.33
CA ARG A 481 -6.43 11.66 3.55
C ARG A 481 -7.34 10.73 2.76
N ARG A 482 -8.14 9.92 3.48
CA ARG A 482 -9.16 9.00 2.91
C ARG A 482 -10.09 9.66 1.87
N LYS A 483 -10.46 10.92 2.09
CA LYS A 483 -11.38 11.65 1.20
C LYS A 483 -10.91 11.65 -0.26
N VAL A 484 -9.62 11.83 -0.51
CA VAL A 484 -9.07 11.91 -1.89
C VAL A 484 -9.22 10.59 -2.63
N TYR A 485 -8.93 9.47 -1.98
CA TYR A 485 -9.13 8.14 -2.56
C TYR A 485 -10.61 7.84 -2.83
N LYS A 486 -11.51 8.22 -1.91
CA LYS A 486 -12.97 8.07 -2.09
C LYS A 486 -13.48 8.92 -3.26
N ASP A 487 -13.05 10.18 -3.34
CA ASP A 487 -13.45 11.10 -4.40
C ASP A 487 -12.98 10.63 -5.78
N ARG A 488 -11.79 10.02 -5.88
CA ARG A 488 -11.30 9.35 -7.11
C ARG A 488 -12.20 8.21 -7.59
N ILE A 489 -12.60 7.32 -6.67
CA ILE A 489 -13.52 6.22 -7.00
C ILE A 489 -14.87 6.81 -7.43
N ARG A 490 -15.37 7.82 -6.71
CA ARG A 490 -16.61 8.54 -7.04
C ARG A 490 -16.55 9.18 -8.43
N LEU A 491 -15.44 9.85 -8.78
CA LEU A 491 -15.23 10.43 -10.11
C LEU A 491 -15.27 9.35 -11.20
N THR A 492 -14.57 8.24 -10.99
CA THR A 492 -14.57 7.11 -11.94
C THR A 492 -15.98 6.57 -12.19
N ILE A 493 -16.78 6.41 -11.13
CA ILE A 493 -18.18 5.96 -11.23
C ILE A 493 -19.03 7.02 -11.94
N ASN A 494 -18.88 8.30 -11.56
CA ASN A 494 -19.65 9.40 -12.15
C ASN A 494 -19.41 9.53 -13.66
N ASP A 495 -18.15 9.50 -14.09
CA ASP A 495 -17.79 9.63 -15.49
C ASP A 495 -18.29 8.44 -16.31
N THR A 496 -18.29 7.25 -15.70
CA THR A 496 -18.88 6.05 -16.32
C THR A 496 -20.39 6.18 -16.46
N CYS A 497 -21.10 6.61 -15.41
CA CYS A 497 -22.56 6.81 -15.48
C CYS A 497 -22.94 7.88 -16.50
N ARG A 498 -22.16 8.97 -16.63
CA ARG A 498 -22.34 9.99 -17.68
C ARG A 498 -22.21 9.38 -19.08
N LEU A 499 -21.19 8.54 -19.29
CA LEU A 499 -20.98 7.84 -20.55
C LEU A 499 -22.16 6.91 -20.89
N PHE A 500 -22.71 6.20 -19.91
CA PHE A 500 -23.89 5.33 -20.12
C PHE A 500 -25.14 6.11 -20.47
N HIS A 501 -25.38 7.25 -19.82
CA HIS A 501 -26.52 8.11 -20.10
C HIS A 501 -26.47 8.65 -21.54
N TRP A 502 -25.31 9.12 -21.97
CA TRP A 502 -25.15 9.69 -23.33
C TRP A 502 -25.35 8.65 -24.44
N LYS A 503 -24.98 7.37 -24.21
CA LYS A 503 -24.97 6.32 -25.24
C LYS A 503 -26.24 5.49 -25.38
N LYS A 504 -27.28 5.73 -24.56
CA LYS A 504 -28.55 4.99 -24.52
C LYS A 504 -28.34 3.47 -24.53
N LEU A 505 -27.80 2.92 -23.44
CA LEU A 505 -27.48 1.49 -23.27
C LEU A 505 -28.61 0.73 -22.56
N LYS A 506 -28.73 -0.57 -22.83
CA LYS A 506 -29.60 -1.48 -22.05
C LYS A 506 -28.95 -1.90 -20.73
N GLU A 507 -29.76 -2.36 -19.79
CA GLU A 507 -29.39 -2.78 -18.44
C GLU A 507 -28.30 -3.87 -18.42
N LYS A 508 -28.45 -4.95 -19.21
CA LYS A 508 -27.45 -6.03 -19.29
C LYS A 508 -26.11 -5.55 -19.86
N GLN A 509 -26.14 -4.60 -20.79
CA GLN A 509 -24.93 -4.02 -21.38
C GLN A 509 -24.18 -3.16 -20.34
N VAL A 510 -24.92 -2.38 -19.56
CA VAL A 510 -24.39 -1.59 -18.44
C VAL A 510 -23.75 -2.51 -17.39
N ILE A 511 -24.44 -3.58 -17.00
CA ILE A 511 -23.93 -4.56 -16.03
C ILE A 511 -22.66 -5.24 -16.55
N ALA A 512 -22.61 -5.63 -17.83
CA ALA A 512 -21.43 -6.23 -18.43
C ALA A 512 -20.21 -5.28 -18.38
N ILE A 513 -20.40 -4.01 -18.73
CA ILE A 513 -19.30 -3.01 -18.66
C ILE A 513 -18.88 -2.78 -17.20
N TRP A 514 -19.86 -2.67 -16.29
CA TRP A 514 -19.59 -2.52 -14.87
C TRP A 514 -18.73 -3.66 -14.34
N ASN A 515 -19.15 -4.91 -14.55
CA ASN A 515 -18.49 -6.10 -14.04
C ASN A 515 -17.12 -6.37 -14.69
N ILE A 516 -16.96 -6.10 -15.99
CA ILE A 516 -15.75 -6.46 -16.76
C ILE A 516 -14.71 -5.34 -16.76
N VAL A 517 -15.13 -4.07 -16.72
CA VAL A 517 -14.23 -2.93 -16.89
C VAL A 517 -14.11 -2.07 -15.64
N ILE A 518 -15.23 -1.74 -15.00
CA ILE A 518 -15.26 -0.73 -13.93
C ILE A 518 -14.87 -1.35 -12.59
N ILE A 519 -15.44 -2.52 -12.28
CA ILE A 519 -15.16 -3.26 -11.05
C ILE A 519 -13.66 -3.56 -10.89
N PRO A 520 -12.93 -4.11 -11.89
CA PRO A 520 -11.49 -4.31 -11.75
C PRO A 520 -10.69 -3.02 -11.54
N ARG A 521 -11.14 -1.90 -12.12
CA ARG A 521 -10.49 -0.58 -11.90
C ARG A 521 -10.70 -0.11 -10.47
N ILE A 522 -11.90 -0.26 -9.94
CA ILE A 522 -12.22 0.08 -8.54
C ILE A 522 -11.44 -0.84 -7.60
N GLU A 523 -11.43 -2.15 -7.86
CA GLU A 523 -10.68 -3.15 -7.10
C GLU A 523 -9.21 -2.74 -6.90
N TYR A 524 -8.58 -2.28 -7.98
CA TYR A 524 -7.20 -1.80 -7.93
C TYR A 524 -7.05 -0.55 -7.05
N GLN A 525 -7.98 0.42 -7.11
CA GLN A 525 -7.97 1.60 -6.24
C GLN A 525 -8.22 1.26 -4.76
N LEU A 526 -9.03 0.23 -4.47
CA LEU A 526 -9.31 -0.24 -3.10
C LEU A 526 -8.07 -0.82 -2.39
N GLN A 527 -6.96 -1.05 -3.11
CA GLN A 527 -5.72 -1.46 -2.44
C GLN A 527 -5.19 -0.39 -1.47
N ALA A 528 -5.47 0.89 -1.73
CA ALA A 528 -5.01 2.02 -0.90
C ALA A 528 -6.00 2.46 0.19
N ILE A 529 -7.28 2.10 0.10
CA ILE A 529 -8.33 2.53 1.03
C ILE A 529 -9.30 1.39 1.36
N VAL A 530 -9.75 1.34 2.62
CA VAL A 530 -10.83 0.45 3.05
C VAL A 530 -12.09 1.27 3.32
N LEU A 531 -13.11 1.12 2.50
CA LEU A 531 -14.41 1.80 2.61
C LEU A 531 -15.35 1.07 3.58
N THR A 532 -16.23 1.80 4.26
CA THR A 532 -17.31 1.18 5.05
C THR A 532 -18.43 0.68 4.13
N GLU A 533 -19.32 -0.16 4.66
CA GLU A 533 -20.49 -0.64 3.93
C GLU A 533 -21.39 0.54 3.47
N ASP A 534 -21.64 1.51 4.34
CA ASP A 534 -22.40 2.72 4.01
C ASP A 534 -21.75 3.54 2.87
N GLU A 535 -20.41 3.67 2.90
CA GLU A 535 -19.67 4.36 1.83
C GLU A 535 -19.77 3.62 0.50
N CYS A 536 -19.71 2.29 0.51
CA CYS A 536 -19.93 1.46 -0.67
C CYS A 536 -21.35 1.61 -1.20
N ASN A 537 -22.36 1.58 -0.32
CA ASN A 537 -23.76 1.77 -0.67
C ASN A 537 -24.01 3.17 -1.28
N GLU A 538 -23.37 4.22 -0.74
CA GLU A 538 -23.41 5.57 -1.28
C GLU A 538 -22.86 5.62 -2.72
N LEU A 539 -21.72 4.98 -2.97
CA LEU A 539 -21.08 4.91 -4.29
C LEU A 539 -21.92 4.10 -5.29
N MET A 540 -22.56 3.03 -4.84
CA MET A 540 -23.42 2.18 -5.67
C MET A 540 -24.77 2.82 -6.03
N ARG A 541 -25.23 3.82 -5.26
CA ARG A 541 -26.55 4.43 -5.45
C ARG A 541 -26.79 4.90 -6.89
N LYS A 542 -25.82 5.58 -7.51
CA LYS A 542 -25.98 6.12 -8.87
C LYS A 542 -26.14 5.02 -9.92
N ILE A 543 -25.35 3.94 -9.82
CA ILE A 543 -25.43 2.84 -10.79
C ILE A 543 -26.69 2.00 -10.57
N ASN A 544 -27.10 1.79 -9.32
CA ASN A 544 -28.35 1.06 -9.00
C ASN A 544 -29.58 1.78 -9.55
N VAL A 545 -29.67 3.10 -9.33
CA VAL A 545 -30.77 3.91 -9.85
C VAL A 545 -30.78 3.88 -11.37
N LEU A 546 -29.62 4.01 -12.01
CA LEU A 546 -29.51 3.93 -13.47
C LEU A 546 -30.01 2.57 -14.00
N ILE A 547 -29.57 1.45 -13.43
CA ILE A 547 -29.97 0.11 -13.89
C ILE A 547 -31.46 -0.13 -13.65
N LYS A 548 -32.01 0.30 -12.50
CA LYS A 548 -33.46 0.20 -12.23
C LYS A 548 -34.28 0.96 -13.28
N HIS A 549 -33.90 2.20 -13.59
CA HIS A 549 -34.57 2.97 -14.64
C HIS A 549 -34.44 2.32 -16.02
N LEU A 550 -33.30 1.72 -16.34
CA LEU A 550 -33.11 1.00 -17.62
C LEU A 550 -33.89 -0.32 -17.68
N SER A 551 -34.25 -0.89 -16.53
CA SER A 551 -34.99 -2.15 -16.42
C SER A 551 -36.49 -1.93 -16.19
N ASP A 552 -36.97 -0.69 -16.34
CA ASP A 552 -38.36 -0.27 -16.02
C ASP A 552 -38.82 -0.65 -14.60
N MET A 553 -37.87 -0.77 -13.67
CA MET A 553 -38.16 -1.07 -12.28
C MET A 553 -38.49 0.21 -11.50
N PRO A 554 -39.48 0.17 -10.58
CA PRO A 554 -39.68 1.24 -9.62
C PRO A 554 -38.38 1.53 -8.85
N SER A 555 -38.10 2.81 -8.59
CA SER A 555 -36.91 3.23 -7.82
C SER A 555 -36.86 2.60 -6.42
N THR A 556 -38.03 2.32 -5.86
CA THR A 556 -38.29 1.64 -4.57
C THR A 556 -37.99 0.14 -4.58
N SER A 557 -37.78 -0.48 -5.75
CA SER A 557 -37.52 -1.92 -5.84
C SER A 557 -36.32 -2.32 -5.00
N PRO A 558 -36.33 -3.48 -4.32
CA PRO A 558 -35.20 -3.91 -3.49
C PRO A 558 -33.90 -4.04 -4.31
N ASN A 559 -32.79 -3.50 -3.79
CA ASN A 559 -31.50 -3.55 -4.49
C ASN A 559 -30.93 -4.99 -4.61
N PHE A 560 -31.36 -5.93 -3.76
CA PHE A 560 -30.86 -7.31 -3.80
C PHE A 560 -31.13 -7.98 -5.16
N LEU A 561 -32.22 -7.61 -5.84
CA LEU A 561 -32.56 -8.11 -7.18
C LEU A 561 -31.48 -7.79 -8.21
N LEU A 562 -30.77 -6.67 -8.06
CA LEU A 562 -29.69 -6.29 -8.96
C LEU A 562 -28.44 -7.15 -8.73
N TYR A 563 -28.17 -7.50 -7.47
CA TYR A 563 -26.94 -8.17 -7.06
C TYR A 563 -27.00 -9.69 -7.21
N ASP A 564 -28.21 -10.25 -7.17
CA ASP A 564 -28.44 -11.68 -7.33
C ASP A 564 -27.87 -12.18 -8.67
N LYS A 565 -27.07 -13.24 -8.61
CA LYS A 565 -26.32 -13.76 -9.75
C LYS A 565 -27.23 -14.35 -10.83
N ASP A 566 -28.38 -14.90 -10.43
CA ASP A 566 -29.31 -15.58 -11.33
C ASP A 566 -30.29 -14.60 -11.99
N ILE A 567 -30.42 -13.38 -11.43
CA ILE A 567 -31.23 -12.30 -11.99
C ILE A 567 -30.39 -11.36 -12.88
N TYR A 568 -29.61 -10.46 -12.26
CA TYR A 568 -28.83 -9.44 -12.99
C TYR A 568 -27.33 -9.58 -12.78
N GLY A 569 -26.89 -10.09 -11.63
CA GLY A 569 -25.49 -10.35 -11.31
C GLY A 569 -24.61 -9.11 -11.25
N LEU A 570 -25.15 -7.96 -10.84
CA LEU A 570 -24.37 -6.73 -10.65
C LEU A 570 -23.40 -6.90 -9.47
N LYS A 571 -22.09 -6.81 -9.73
CA LYS A 571 -21.09 -6.91 -8.66
C LYS A 571 -21.13 -5.67 -7.76
N HIS A 572 -21.23 -5.93 -6.46
CA HIS A 572 -21.22 -4.89 -5.42
C HIS A 572 -19.79 -4.57 -4.96
N ILE A 573 -19.48 -3.28 -4.74
CA ILE A 573 -18.14 -2.82 -4.32
C ILE A 573 -17.76 -3.38 -2.95
N TYR A 574 -18.71 -3.51 -2.02
CA TYR A 574 -18.43 -4.06 -0.69
C TYR A 574 -17.97 -5.53 -0.76
N ASN A 575 -18.70 -6.37 -1.50
CA ASN A 575 -18.38 -7.80 -1.62
C ASN A 575 -17.01 -8.01 -2.27
N LEU A 576 -16.71 -7.24 -3.32
CA LEU A 576 -15.42 -7.19 -3.97
C LEU A 576 -14.30 -6.80 -3.01
N GLN A 577 -14.54 -5.78 -2.16
CA GLN A 577 -13.56 -5.32 -1.17
C GLN A 577 -13.26 -6.42 -0.15
N ILE A 578 -14.27 -7.12 0.36
CA ILE A 578 -14.07 -8.24 1.30
C ILE A 578 -13.22 -9.35 0.67
N GLU A 579 -13.53 -9.73 -0.58
CA GLU A 579 -12.76 -10.72 -1.33
C GLU A 579 -11.30 -10.31 -1.48
N ASN A 580 -11.06 -9.07 -1.93
CA ASN A 580 -9.73 -8.52 -2.15
C ASN A 580 -8.93 -8.39 -0.84
N LEU A 581 -9.54 -7.89 0.24
CA LEU A 581 -8.89 -7.77 1.56
C LEU A 581 -8.50 -9.13 2.12
N SER A 582 -9.40 -10.11 2.04
CA SER A 582 -9.15 -11.47 2.50
C SER A 582 -7.95 -12.08 1.77
N LYS A 583 -7.93 -11.97 0.43
CA LYS A 583 -6.82 -12.44 -0.41
C LYS A 583 -5.51 -11.74 -0.06
N ASN A 584 -5.49 -10.41 -0.02
CA ASN A 584 -4.27 -9.65 0.23
C ASN A 584 -3.69 -9.90 1.61
N ILE A 585 -4.53 -10.00 2.65
CA ILE A 585 -4.05 -10.32 4.01
C ILE A 585 -3.46 -11.73 4.06
N ILE A 586 -4.10 -12.72 3.41
CA ILE A 586 -3.56 -14.08 3.31
C ILE A 586 -2.20 -14.06 2.60
N TYR A 587 -2.07 -13.33 1.49
CA TYR A 587 -0.79 -13.20 0.79
C TYR A 587 0.28 -12.54 1.66
N MET A 588 -0.05 -11.41 2.29
CA MET A 588 0.91 -10.68 3.12
C MET A 588 1.37 -11.48 4.36
N MET A 589 0.49 -12.27 4.97
CA MET A 589 0.82 -13.06 6.16
C MET A 589 1.62 -14.33 5.85
N ASN A 590 1.37 -14.95 4.69
CA ASN A 590 2.03 -16.20 4.28
C ASN A 590 3.25 -15.98 3.39
N ASP A 591 3.54 -14.71 3.03
CA ASP A 591 4.76 -14.37 2.33
C ASP A 591 6.00 -14.77 3.13
N LYS A 592 7.05 -15.19 2.43
CA LYS A 592 8.34 -15.54 3.05
C LYS A 592 9.32 -14.36 3.06
N GLY A 593 8.98 -13.26 2.40
CA GLY A 593 9.83 -12.09 2.25
C GLY A 593 9.27 -10.85 2.95
N ARG A 594 9.36 -9.73 2.23
CA ARG A 594 9.19 -8.37 2.77
C ARG A 594 7.76 -8.05 3.17
N LEU A 595 6.74 -8.64 2.53
CA LEU A 595 5.34 -8.34 2.88
C LEU A 595 5.01 -8.82 4.30
N LYS A 596 5.54 -9.98 4.68
CA LYS A 596 5.36 -10.51 6.03
C LYS A 596 6.03 -9.63 7.07
N GLU A 597 7.26 -9.17 6.82
CA GLU A 597 7.96 -8.25 7.71
C GLU A 597 7.18 -6.94 7.91
N ILE A 598 6.68 -6.34 6.82
CA ILE A 598 5.83 -5.13 6.88
C ILE A 598 4.57 -5.41 7.70
N MET A 599 3.90 -6.54 7.45
CA MET A 599 2.67 -6.91 8.15
C MET A 599 2.89 -7.12 9.64
N GLU A 600 3.96 -7.83 10.02
CA GLU A 600 4.35 -8.04 11.42
C GLU A 600 4.66 -6.69 12.10
N LEU A 601 5.46 -5.84 11.47
CA LEU A 601 5.80 -4.52 11.99
C LEU A 601 4.54 -3.68 12.18
N LYS A 602 3.63 -3.62 11.20
CA LYS A 602 2.38 -2.86 11.28
C LYS A 602 1.45 -3.40 12.37
N MET A 603 1.34 -4.72 12.50
CA MET A 603 0.57 -5.34 13.60
C MET A 603 1.13 -4.94 14.96
N ILE A 604 2.45 -4.95 15.15
CA ILE A 604 3.04 -4.55 16.44
C ILE A 604 2.93 -3.03 16.67
N GLN A 605 3.09 -2.20 15.64
CA GLN A 605 2.90 -0.75 15.75
C GLN A 605 1.49 -0.40 16.23
N GLU A 606 0.47 -1.01 15.63
CA GLU A 606 -0.90 -0.76 16.03
C GLU A 606 -1.22 -1.33 17.42
N GLN A 607 -0.60 -2.47 17.82
CA GLN A 607 -0.75 -3.08 19.15
C GLN A 607 -0.15 -2.16 20.21
N ASN A 608 1.04 -1.60 19.94
CA ASN A 608 1.69 -0.61 20.78
C ASN A 608 0.92 0.71 20.87
N LYS A 609 0.19 1.09 19.83
CA LYS A 609 -0.65 2.29 19.83
C LYS A 609 -1.90 2.10 20.67
N ILE A 610 -2.55 0.93 20.61
CA ILE A 610 -3.69 0.62 21.50
C ILE A 610 -3.18 0.35 22.93
N TRP A 611 -1.94 -0.11 23.04
CA TRP A 611 -1.28 -0.57 24.25
C TRP A 611 -2.08 -1.69 24.89
N THR A 612 -2.09 -2.83 24.21
CA THR A 612 -2.91 -4.00 24.51
C THR A 612 -2.11 -5.30 24.47
N ARG A 613 -2.49 -6.27 25.30
CA ARG A 613 -1.99 -7.64 25.24
C ARG A 613 -2.47 -8.38 24.00
N GLN A 614 -3.72 -8.14 23.59
CA GLN A 614 -4.38 -8.95 22.57
C GLN A 614 -3.72 -8.78 21.20
N CYS A 615 -3.72 -9.84 20.40
CA CYS A 615 -3.42 -9.72 18.99
C CYS A 615 -4.52 -8.88 18.31
N ILE A 616 -4.12 -7.94 17.47
CA ILE A 616 -5.06 -7.08 16.72
C ILE A 616 -6.04 -7.91 15.89
N GLY A 617 -5.58 -9.04 15.34
CA GLY A 617 -6.42 -9.97 14.59
C GLY A 617 -7.65 -10.46 15.36
N ASN A 618 -7.61 -10.46 16.70
CA ASN A 618 -8.70 -10.90 17.58
C ASN A 618 -9.35 -9.77 18.40
N LEU A 619 -8.85 -8.53 18.29
CA LEU A 619 -9.30 -7.42 19.13
C LEU A 619 -10.76 -7.01 18.85
N ASN A 620 -11.66 -7.20 19.82
CA ASN A 620 -13.10 -6.90 19.68
C ASN A 620 -13.39 -5.42 20.00
N CYS A 621 -12.94 -4.48 19.16
CA CYS A 621 -13.28 -3.07 19.36
C CYS A 621 -14.05 -2.53 18.17
N LYS A 622 -15.32 -2.18 18.42
CA LYS A 622 -16.30 -1.73 17.42
C LYS A 622 -16.07 -0.29 16.98
N SER A 623 -15.18 0.46 17.63
CA SER A 623 -15.05 1.90 17.39
C SER A 623 -13.64 2.49 17.49
N PHE A 624 -12.58 1.73 17.16
CA PHE A 624 -11.32 2.36 16.75
C PHE A 624 -11.43 2.90 15.32
N ARG A 625 -12.19 4.00 15.13
CA ARG A 625 -12.12 4.80 13.91
C ARG A 625 -10.80 5.58 13.92
N ARG A 626 -9.67 4.88 13.89
CA ARG A 626 -8.37 5.50 13.66
C ARG A 626 -8.38 6.01 12.23
N GLN A 627 -8.42 7.34 12.11
CA GLN A 627 -8.35 8.01 10.84
C GLN A 627 -7.08 7.51 10.12
N ASN A 628 -7.28 6.96 8.91
CA ASN A 628 -6.22 6.66 7.94
C ASN A 628 -5.26 5.48 8.26
N SER A 629 -5.65 4.47 9.06
CA SER A 629 -4.93 3.18 9.08
C SER A 629 -5.61 2.14 8.17
N TRP A 630 -4.93 1.68 7.13
CA TRP A 630 -5.48 0.65 6.26
C TRP A 630 -5.73 -0.68 6.99
N LEU A 631 -4.75 -1.14 7.79
CA LEU A 631 -4.80 -2.44 8.47
C LEU A 631 -5.96 -2.56 9.45
N ILE A 632 -6.15 -1.58 10.34
CA ILE A 632 -7.24 -1.61 11.33
C ILE A 632 -8.61 -1.60 10.64
N ASN A 633 -8.77 -0.75 9.62
CA ASN A 633 -10.02 -0.69 8.87
C ASN A 633 -10.30 -2.01 8.14
N ALA A 634 -9.27 -2.67 7.60
CA ALA A 634 -9.41 -3.98 6.96
C ALA A 634 -9.87 -5.06 7.97
N ILE A 635 -9.25 -5.10 9.15
CA ILE A 635 -9.57 -6.09 10.19
C ILE A 635 -10.98 -5.86 10.75
N ASP A 636 -11.36 -4.60 11.01
CA ASP A 636 -12.72 -4.25 11.47
C ASP A 636 -13.78 -4.72 10.47
N LEU A 637 -13.53 -4.48 9.18
CA LEU A 637 -14.46 -4.88 8.12
C LEU A 637 -14.61 -6.42 8.03
N LEU A 638 -13.50 -7.16 8.07
CA LEU A 638 -13.53 -8.62 8.03
C LEU A 638 -14.25 -9.22 9.26
N LYS A 639 -14.08 -8.61 10.44
CA LYS A 639 -14.77 -9.06 11.65
C LYS A 639 -16.28 -8.85 11.59
N LYS A 640 -16.77 -7.79 10.94
CA LYS A 640 -18.21 -7.59 10.70
C LYS A 640 -18.80 -8.77 9.91
N GLU A 641 -18.05 -9.31 8.97
CA GLU A 641 -18.39 -10.52 8.21
C GLU A 641 -18.06 -11.84 8.95
N LYS A 642 -17.75 -11.78 10.25
CA LYS A 642 -17.36 -12.94 11.09
C LYS A 642 -16.10 -13.67 10.60
N ILE A 643 -15.26 -13.01 9.80
CA ILE A 643 -13.97 -13.54 9.34
C ILE A 643 -12.91 -13.18 10.39
N SER A 644 -12.35 -14.21 11.04
CA SER A 644 -11.28 -14.05 12.03
C SER A 644 -9.92 -14.41 11.43
N ILE A 645 -8.94 -13.53 11.63
CA ILE A 645 -7.58 -13.69 11.09
C ILE A 645 -6.69 -14.46 12.06
N CYS A 646 -7.01 -14.43 13.36
CA CYS A 646 -6.29 -15.17 14.39
C CYS A 646 -7.26 -15.92 15.29
N LYS A 647 -6.96 -17.19 15.60
CA LYS A 647 -7.78 -18.06 16.44
C LYS A 647 -7.02 -18.48 17.70
N HIS A 648 -6.97 -17.62 18.70
CA HIS A 648 -6.39 -17.96 20.01
C HIS A 648 -7.27 -18.93 20.84
N LYS A 649 -8.52 -19.18 20.43
CA LYS A 649 -9.47 -20.03 21.18
C LYS A 649 -9.20 -21.54 21.07
N TYR A 650 -8.41 -22.00 20.09
CA TYR A 650 -8.31 -23.43 19.75
C TYR A 650 -6.88 -23.97 19.62
N ASN A 651 -5.85 -23.11 19.61
CA ASN A 651 -4.48 -23.57 19.38
C ASN A 651 -3.46 -22.64 20.06
N ASP A 652 -2.98 -23.05 21.24
CA ASP A 652 -1.97 -22.33 22.04
C ASP A 652 -0.57 -22.33 21.40
N LYS A 653 -0.38 -23.01 20.26
CA LYS A 653 0.92 -23.03 19.54
C LYS A 653 1.35 -21.67 18.96
N PHE A 654 0.48 -20.64 18.96
CA PHE A 654 0.75 -19.30 18.40
C PHE A 654 0.72 -18.15 19.43
N ILE A 655 1.21 -18.39 20.66
CA ILE A 655 1.31 -17.39 21.75
C ILE A 655 2.23 -16.19 21.39
N HIS A 656 3.04 -16.27 20.34
CA HIS A 656 4.08 -15.29 20.01
C HIS A 656 3.59 -13.89 19.57
N HIS A 657 2.28 -13.67 19.40
CA HIS A 657 1.70 -12.36 19.04
C HIS A 657 0.97 -11.66 20.20
N CYS A 658 0.89 -12.30 21.36
CA CYS A 658 0.30 -11.72 22.57
C CYS A 658 1.40 -11.28 23.54
N ILE A 659 1.13 -10.24 24.33
CA ILE A 659 2.05 -9.79 25.39
C ILE A 659 1.78 -10.58 26.66
N ASN A 660 2.79 -11.26 27.19
CA ASN A 660 2.72 -11.97 28.46
C ASN A 660 3.01 -11.03 29.64
N GLY A 661 2.66 -11.47 30.86
CA GLY A 661 2.89 -10.69 32.09
C GLY A 661 1.64 -10.37 32.92
N GLY A 662 0.49 -10.97 32.62
CA GLY A 662 -0.70 -10.79 33.47
C GLY A 662 -1.88 -11.62 32.98
N THR A 663 -2.96 -11.63 33.76
CA THR A 663 -4.19 -12.37 33.46
C THR A 663 -5.33 -11.43 33.07
N SER A 664 -5.37 -10.23 33.64
CA SER A 664 -6.51 -9.31 33.52
C SER A 664 -6.11 -8.00 32.88
N GLU A 665 -6.63 -7.73 31.69
CA GLU A 665 -6.27 -6.52 30.93
C GLU A 665 -7.10 -5.32 31.35
N ILE A 666 -6.46 -4.14 31.43
CA ILE A 666 -7.14 -2.89 31.78
C ILE A 666 -8.19 -2.49 30.74
N ILE A 667 -7.96 -2.81 29.46
CA ILE A 667 -8.84 -2.37 28.38
C ILE A 667 -10.24 -3.00 28.48
N ASP A 668 -10.38 -4.17 29.12
CA ASP A 668 -11.66 -4.85 29.30
C ASP A 668 -12.63 -4.05 30.20
N LEU A 669 -12.11 -3.06 30.94
CA LEU A 669 -12.86 -2.19 31.84
C LEU A 669 -13.11 -0.78 31.27
N LEU A 670 -12.63 -0.50 30.05
CA LEU A 670 -12.70 0.81 29.42
C LEU A 670 -13.55 0.76 28.15
N THR A 671 -14.24 1.85 27.85
CA THR A 671 -14.89 2.04 26.55
C THR A 671 -13.85 2.39 25.48
N ASP A 672 -14.16 2.15 24.20
CA ASP A 672 -13.25 2.39 23.07
C ASP A 672 -12.66 3.83 23.06
N ASN A 673 -13.48 4.85 23.36
CA ASN A 673 -13.05 6.26 23.44
C ASN A 673 -12.07 6.50 24.61
N GLU A 674 -12.27 5.80 25.73
CA GLU A 674 -11.38 5.89 26.89
C GLU A 674 -10.05 5.16 26.64
N ILE A 675 -10.08 4.04 25.90
CA ILE A 675 -8.87 3.33 25.50
C ILE A 675 -7.98 4.24 24.65
N GLU A 676 -8.57 4.94 23.68
CA GLU A 676 -7.85 5.87 22.81
C GLU A 676 -7.19 7.01 23.61
N LYS A 677 -7.96 7.71 24.44
CA LYS A 677 -7.45 8.82 25.27
C LYS A 677 -6.40 8.38 26.30
N SER A 678 -6.48 7.15 26.80
CA SER A 678 -5.60 6.64 27.85
C SER A 678 -4.34 5.95 27.32
N SER A 679 -4.34 5.48 26.07
CA SER A 679 -3.27 4.66 25.48
C SER A 679 -1.86 5.22 25.67
N SER A 680 -1.60 6.45 25.24
CA SER A 680 -0.31 7.14 25.39
C SER A 680 0.12 7.29 26.86
N SER A 681 -0.86 7.52 27.75
CA SER A 681 -0.63 7.66 29.19
C SER A 681 -0.27 6.33 29.86
N ARG A 682 -0.94 5.23 29.44
CA ARG A 682 -0.68 3.86 29.89
C ARG A 682 0.67 3.36 29.36
N LYS A 683 0.97 3.61 28.09
CA LYS A 683 2.24 3.27 27.43
C LYS A 683 3.44 3.89 28.13
N LYS A 684 3.41 5.21 28.38
CA LYS A 684 4.49 5.93 29.11
C LYS A 684 4.77 5.35 30.51
N ARG A 685 3.80 4.64 31.09
CA ARG A 685 3.88 4.07 32.45
C ARG A 685 4.05 2.55 32.46
N GLY A 686 4.09 1.91 31.29
CA GLY A 686 4.25 0.46 31.17
C GLY A 686 3.06 -0.37 31.66
N VAL A 687 1.86 0.21 31.74
CA VAL A 687 0.70 -0.45 32.36
C VAL A 687 -0.24 -1.06 31.31
N ILE A 688 -0.37 -2.38 31.30
CA ILE A 688 -1.31 -3.16 30.48
C ILE A 688 -2.30 -3.92 31.37
N PHE A 689 -1.82 -4.44 32.50
CA PHE A 689 -2.54 -5.36 33.37
C PHE A 689 -3.00 -4.69 34.67
N ILE A 690 -4.08 -5.20 35.26
CA ILE A 690 -4.60 -4.71 36.55
C ILE A 690 -3.61 -5.06 37.67
N GLU A 691 -2.96 -6.20 37.57
CA GLU A 691 -1.98 -6.71 38.54
C GLU A 691 -0.82 -5.74 38.77
N GLN A 692 -0.48 -4.91 37.77
CA GLN A 692 0.60 -3.93 37.86
C GLN A 692 0.26 -2.71 38.73
N ILE A 693 -1.00 -2.50 39.08
CA ILE A 693 -1.47 -1.38 39.91
C ILE A 693 -1.91 -1.82 41.32
N LEU A 694 -1.73 -3.10 41.68
CA LEU A 694 -2.07 -3.64 42.99
C LEU A 694 -0.88 -3.64 43.97
N GLU A 695 -1.20 -3.69 45.26
CA GLU A 695 -0.23 -3.99 46.34
C GLU A 695 0.24 -5.45 46.26
N GLU A 696 1.28 -5.80 47.01
CA GLU A 696 1.93 -7.11 46.93
C GLU A 696 1.00 -8.29 47.23
N ASN A 697 0.05 -8.11 48.16
CA ASN A 697 -0.98 -9.09 48.49
C ASN A 697 -2.09 -9.20 47.43
N GLN A 698 -2.11 -8.31 46.43
CA GLN A 698 -3.11 -8.23 45.36
C GLN A 698 -4.56 -8.02 45.84
N GLU A 699 -4.77 -7.62 47.09
CA GLU A 699 -6.11 -7.35 47.64
C GLU A 699 -6.51 -5.88 47.53
N LYS A 700 -5.52 -4.99 47.43
CA LYS A 700 -5.68 -3.55 47.49
C LYS A 700 -5.00 -2.88 46.30
N ILE A 701 -5.58 -1.79 45.80
CA ILE A 701 -4.96 -0.96 44.74
C ILE A 701 -3.91 -0.02 45.34
N LEU A 702 -2.75 0.13 44.70
CA LEU A 702 -1.70 1.09 45.11
C LEU A 702 -2.23 2.54 45.11
N LYS A 703 -1.75 3.37 46.04
CA LYS A 703 -1.96 4.82 45.92
C LYS A 703 -1.19 5.35 44.71
N TRP A 704 -1.74 6.31 43.99
CA TRP A 704 -1.11 6.87 42.78
C TRP A 704 0.34 7.32 43.00
N LYS A 705 0.61 8.04 44.10
CA LYS A 705 1.96 8.50 44.45
C LYS A 705 2.92 7.33 44.73
N HIS A 706 2.41 6.22 45.29
CA HIS A 706 3.18 5.01 45.57
C HIS A 706 3.53 4.31 44.26
N PHE A 707 2.53 4.09 43.40
CA PHE A 707 2.72 3.54 42.05
C PHE A 707 3.76 4.34 41.24
N CYS A 708 3.70 5.67 41.28
CA CYS A 708 4.69 6.51 40.59
C CYS A 708 6.11 6.24 41.11
N LYS A 709 6.33 6.21 42.43
CA LYS A 709 7.66 6.01 42.99
C LYS A 709 8.21 4.61 42.78
N LEU A 710 7.36 3.58 42.84
CA LEU A 710 7.74 2.20 42.53
C LEU A 710 8.21 2.02 41.08
N ASN A 711 7.66 2.80 40.16
CA ASN A 711 8.04 2.76 38.75
C ASN A 711 9.01 3.87 38.32
N ASN A 712 9.67 4.55 39.27
CA ASN A 712 10.60 5.67 39.01
C ASN A 712 9.98 6.81 38.17
N LEU A 713 8.67 7.04 38.31
CA LEU A 713 7.92 8.11 37.67
C LEU A 713 7.85 9.37 38.54
N LEU A 714 7.65 10.52 37.91
CA LEU A 714 7.42 11.79 38.59
C LEU A 714 6.08 11.77 39.35
N THR A 715 6.09 12.27 40.59
CA THR A 715 4.89 12.37 41.45
C THR A 715 4.11 13.67 41.27
N LYS A 716 4.67 14.65 40.55
CA LYS A 716 4.01 15.93 40.24
C LYS A 716 3.08 15.77 39.03
N GLY A 717 1.83 16.21 39.15
CA GLY A 717 0.83 16.21 38.08
C GLY A 717 -0.54 15.65 38.47
N LYS A 718 -1.53 15.82 37.60
CA LYS A 718 -2.90 15.30 37.78
C LYS A 718 -2.91 13.77 37.67
N ILE A 719 -3.72 13.11 38.50
CA ILE A 719 -3.95 11.66 38.41
C ILE A 719 -4.63 11.36 37.07
N PRO A 720 -4.14 10.40 36.27
CA PRO A 720 -4.76 10.04 35.01
C PRO A 720 -6.19 9.54 35.21
N PHE A 721 -7.09 9.98 34.33
CA PHE A 721 -8.51 9.59 34.34
C PHE A 721 -8.71 8.07 34.32
N TRP A 722 -7.92 7.35 33.52
CA TRP A 722 -7.99 5.89 33.43
C TRP A 722 -7.73 5.23 34.79
N PHE A 723 -6.81 5.77 35.60
CA PHE A 723 -6.49 5.21 36.91
C PHE A 723 -7.62 5.42 37.91
N THR A 724 -8.24 6.62 37.91
CA THR A 724 -9.41 6.90 38.76
C THR A 724 -10.63 6.07 38.38
N LYS A 725 -10.86 5.87 37.07
CA LYS A 725 -11.98 5.08 36.58
C LYS A 725 -11.83 3.61 36.97
N ILE A 726 -10.65 3.02 36.71
CA ILE A 726 -10.35 1.65 37.11
C ILE A 726 -10.52 1.49 38.62
N LYS A 727 -9.96 2.41 39.42
CA LYS A 727 -10.13 2.39 40.88
C LYS A 727 -11.62 2.24 41.25
N ASN A 728 -12.49 3.08 40.71
CA ASN A 728 -13.93 3.04 41.02
C ASN A 728 -14.62 1.74 40.54
N GLU A 729 -14.17 1.16 39.44
CA GLU A 729 -14.74 -0.09 38.90
C GLU A 729 -14.32 -1.33 39.70
N ILE A 730 -13.06 -1.37 40.15
CA ILE A 730 -12.47 -2.55 40.80
C ILE A 730 -12.56 -2.55 42.32
N THR A 731 -12.66 -1.39 42.98
CA THR A 731 -12.72 -1.31 44.45
C THR A 731 -14.13 -1.26 45.00
N ILE A 732 -14.31 -1.70 46.24
CA ILE A 732 -15.54 -1.47 47.02
C ILE A 732 -15.68 0.05 47.25
N THR A 733 -16.91 0.57 47.20
CA THR A 733 -17.21 2.01 47.37
C THR A 733 -16.47 2.60 48.58
N ASN A 734 -15.76 3.70 48.37
CA ASN A 734 -14.97 4.42 49.38
C ASN A 734 -13.80 3.66 50.02
N THR A 735 -13.41 2.48 49.53
CA THR A 735 -12.23 1.73 50.02
C THR A 735 -11.19 1.49 48.92
N ARG A 736 -10.01 0.97 49.30
CA ARG A 736 -8.97 0.49 48.37
C ARG A 736 -9.06 -1.01 48.11
N GLN A 737 -9.92 -1.73 48.82
CA GLN A 737 -10.10 -3.18 48.71
C GLN A 737 -10.81 -3.54 47.42
N LEU A 738 -10.34 -4.58 46.74
CA LEU A 738 -10.94 -5.09 45.52
C LEU A 738 -12.29 -5.77 45.77
N LYS A 739 -13.20 -5.66 44.81
CA LYS A 739 -14.46 -6.44 44.79
C LYS A 739 -14.14 -7.95 44.69
N ALA A 740 -14.98 -8.79 45.30
CA ALA A 740 -14.85 -10.26 45.28
C ALA A 740 -14.57 -10.88 43.90
N LYS A 741 -15.18 -10.32 42.83
CA LYS A 741 -14.94 -10.75 41.43
C LYS A 741 -13.48 -10.66 40.95
N PHE A 742 -12.65 -9.86 41.63
CA PHE A 742 -11.25 -9.63 41.27
C PHE A 742 -10.25 -10.28 42.27
N LEU A 743 -10.73 -10.81 43.40
CA LEU A 743 -9.90 -11.43 44.46
C LEU A 743 -9.54 -12.91 44.17
N ASN A 744 -10.40 -13.65 43.43
CA ASN A 744 -10.26 -15.10 43.21
C ASN A 744 -9.59 -15.51 41.88
N ARG A 745 -9.03 -14.57 41.11
CA ARG A 745 -8.16 -14.97 39.99
C ARG A 745 -6.83 -15.33 40.63
N GLN A 746 -6.43 -16.60 40.62
CA GLN A 746 -5.06 -16.99 41.00
C GLN A 746 -4.09 -16.29 40.04
N TYR A 747 -3.70 -15.06 40.38
CA TYR A 747 -2.73 -14.32 39.62
C TYR A 747 -1.39 -15.02 39.87
N ASN A 748 -0.92 -15.77 38.88
CA ASN A 748 0.34 -16.50 38.97
C ASN A 748 1.42 -15.62 39.62
N ASN A 749 2.06 -16.14 40.67
CA ASN A 749 3.12 -15.55 41.50
C ASN A 749 4.36 -15.03 40.74
N ASN A 750 4.33 -14.98 39.40
CA ASN A 750 5.38 -14.51 38.52
C ASN A 750 5.49 -12.97 38.45
N TYR A 751 4.66 -12.21 39.17
CA TYR A 751 4.93 -10.78 39.40
C TYR A 751 6.05 -10.65 40.43
N LYS A 752 7.30 -10.57 39.95
CA LYS A 752 8.40 -10.05 40.77
C LYS A 752 8.12 -8.57 41.02
N SER A 753 7.84 -8.23 42.27
CA SER A 753 7.83 -6.84 42.70
C SER A 753 9.17 -6.20 42.33
N LYS A 754 9.16 -4.96 41.87
CA LYS A 754 10.38 -4.15 41.75
C LYS A 754 10.84 -3.75 43.16
N THR A 755 11.27 -4.71 43.96
CA THR A 755 11.89 -4.46 45.26
C THR A 755 13.35 -4.10 45.02
N ILE A 756 13.75 -2.91 45.45
CA ILE A 756 15.16 -2.50 45.43
C ILE A 756 15.78 -3.07 46.70
N ILE A 757 16.51 -4.17 46.55
CA ILE A 757 17.33 -4.74 47.63
C ILE A 757 18.42 -3.73 47.96
N TYR A 758 18.69 -3.57 49.25
CA TYR A 758 19.77 -2.73 49.71
C TYR A 758 21.13 -3.35 49.33
N ASP A 759 21.96 -2.59 48.61
CA ASP A 759 23.35 -2.95 48.29
C ASP A 759 24.27 -1.83 48.77
N GLU A 760 25.42 -2.23 49.34
CA GLU A 760 26.47 -1.37 49.85
C GLU A 760 27.07 -0.43 48.80
N THR A 761 27.04 -0.83 47.52
CA THR A 761 27.62 -0.11 46.37
C THR A 761 26.72 0.99 45.82
N LEU A 762 25.42 1.01 46.17
CA LEU A 762 24.49 2.04 45.73
C LEU A 762 24.86 3.38 46.39
N ASN A 763 25.21 4.37 45.57
CA ASN A 763 25.55 5.72 46.01
C ASN A 763 24.38 6.34 46.82
N LEU A 764 24.53 6.39 48.15
CA LEU A 764 23.50 6.79 49.13
C LEU A 764 23.30 8.31 49.22
N GLU A 765 23.31 9.00 48.08
CA GLU A 765 23.06 10.45 47.99
C GLU A 765 21.56 10.80 48.07
N ARG A 766 20.66 9.82 48.04
CA ARG A 766 19.20 10.03 48.07
C ARG A 766 18.60 9.73 49.45
N LYS A 767 17.70 10.61 49.90
CA LYS A 767 16.84 10.46 51.10
C LYS A 767 15.95 9.21 50.98
N ALA A 768 16.44 8.06 51.45
CA ALA A 768 15.78 6.76 51.38
C ALA A 768 15.70 6.11 52.76
N ILE A 769 14.59 5.43 53.03
CA ILE A 769 14.36 4.60 54.22
C ILE A 769 14.76 3.17 53.87
N ILE A 770 15.52 2.54 54.75
CA ILE A 770 15.86 1.13 54.71
C ILE A 770 14.91 0.40 55.65
N THR A 771 14.26 -0.67 55.18
CA THR A 771 13.33 -1.45 56.01
C THR A 771 13.52 -2.95 55.81
N TRP A 772 13.24 -3.73 56.84
CA TRP A 772 13.24 -5.19 56.86
C TRP A 772 12.32 -5.68 57.99
N ASN A 773 11.97 -6.96 58.00
CA ASN A 773 11.29 -7.59 59.15
C ASN A 773 12.33 -8.24 60.06
N ASP A 774 12.17 -8.09 61.37
CA ASP A 774 12.98 -8.84 62.34
C ASP A 774 12.53 -10.31 62.43
N PRO A 775 13.28 -11.20 63.12
CA PRO A 775 12.91 -12.61 63.25
C PRO A 775 11.56 -12.85 63.93
N GLU A 776 11.00 -11.86 64.62
CA GLU A 776 9.68 -11.91 65.26
C GLU A 776 8.56 -11.39 64.34
N GLY A 777 8.90 -10.96 63.11
CA GLY A 777 7.97 -10.44 62.10
C GLY A 777 7.65 -8.95 62.23
N ASN A 778 8.36 -8.21 63.10
CA ASN A 778 8.15 -6.78 63.28
C ASN A 778 8.93 -5.96 62.23
N ILE A 779 8.28 -4.94 61.67
CA ILE A 779 8.89 -4.06 60.67
C ILE A 779 9.87 -3.09 61.34
N ILE A 780 11.12 -3.07 60.86
CA ILE A 780 12.13 -2.10 61.27
C ILE A 780 12.31 -1.05 60.18
N PHE A 781 12.47 0.23 60.56
CA PHE A 781 12.79 1.34 59.64
C PHE A 781 14.10 2.03 60.04
N SER A 782 14.94 2.34 59.07
CA SER A 782 16.23 3.00 59.29
C SER A 782 16.60 4.02 58.22
N GLU A 783 17.27 5.12 58.59
CA GLU A 783 18.03 5.95 57.64
C GLU A 783 19.54 5.73 57.81
N ASN A 784 20.27 5.49 56.72
CA ASN A 784 21.71 5.24 56.77
C ASN A 784 22.47 6.46 57.33
N LYS A 785 23.40 6.24 58.28
CA LYS A 785 24.21 7.29 58.91
C LYS A 785 25.70 7.14 58.60
N LYS A 786 26.31 5.99 58.91
CA LYS A 786 27.77 5.79 58.78
C LYS A 786 28.19 4.33 58.62
N LYS A 787 29.46 4.10 58.25
CA LYS A 787 30.08 2.76 58.26
C LYS A 787 30.24 2.26 59.70
N SER A 788 29.98 0.96 59.89
CA SER A 788 30.12 0.24 61.15
C SER A 788 31.54 -0.28 61.33
N ARG A 789 31.96 -0.50 62.59
CA ARG A 789 33.21 -1.20 62.95
C ARG A 789 32.99 -2.68 63.31
N SER A 790 31.76 -3.19 63.19
CA SER A 790 31.43 -4.59 63.49
C SER A 790 31.92 -5.52 62.37
N LYS A 791 32.35 -6.74 62.73
CA LYS A 791 32.69 -7.79 61.77
C LYS A 791 31.45 -8.35 61.05
N LYS A 792 30.27 -8.28 61.69
CA LYS A 792 29.01 -8.84 61.17
C LYS A 792 28.17 -7.83 60.38
N TYR A 793 28.13 -6.58 60.84
CA TYR A 793 27.30 -5.53 60.24
C TYR A 793 28.17 -4.39 59.74
N LYS A 794 28.04 -4.03 58.45
CA LYS A 794 28.92 -3.06 57.79
C LYS A 794 28.47 -1.60 57.87
N ARG A 795 27.20 -1.34 58.21
CA ARG A 795 26.67 0.03 58.40
C ARG A 795 25.79 0.19 59.64
N ILE A 796 25.72 1.44 60.11
CA ILE A 796 24.89 1.91 61.22
C ILE A 796 23.91 2.93 60.66
N GLY A 797 22.63 2.76 60.98
CA GLY A 797 21.57 3.69 60.64
C GLY A 797 20.86 4.25 61.87
N VAL A 798 20.15 5.36 61.68
CA VAL A 798 19.23 5.94 62.65
C VAL A 798 17.94 5.14 62.63
N HIS A 799 17.48 4.67 63.79
CA HIS A 799 16.24 3.93 63.92
C HIS A 799 15.03 4.87 63.87
N LEU A 800 14.09 4.55 62.99
CA LEU A 800 12.81 5.23 62.83
C LEU A 800 11.69 4.34 63.37
N ILE A 801 10.76 4.93 64.11
CA ILE A 801 9.56 4.25 64.62
C ILE A 801 8.29 4.95 64.15
N PRO A 802 7.18 4.21 63.94
CA PRO A 802 5.88 4.82 63.73
C PRO A 802 5.50 5.71 64.92
N ASN A 803 4.97 6.91 64.64
CA ASN A 803 4.51 7.82 65.67
C ASN A 803 3.24 7.24 66.33
N SER A 804 3.32 6.90 67.61
CA SER A 804 2.23 6.33 68.41
C SER A 804 1.03 7.26 68.55
N ASN A 805 1.22 8.58 68.42
CA ASN A 805 0.16 9.58 68.58
C ASN A 805 -0.66 9.80 67.30
N LEU A 806 -0.35 9.08 66.22
CA LEU A 806 -1.07 9.10 64.96
C LEU A 806 -1.59 7.69 64.66
N ILE A 807 -2.84 7.59 64.22
CA ILE A 807 -3.42 6.32 63.76
C ILE A 807 -2.60 5.87 62.54
N ASN A 808 -1.77 4.84 62.74
CA ASN A 808 -1.07 4.15 61.66
C ASN A 808 -1.89 2.91 61.32
N ASP A 809 -2.89 3.07 60.46
CA ASP A 809 -3.61 1.92 59.89
C ASP A 809 -2.76 1.24 58.80
N GLU A 810 -3.06 -0.02 58.50
CA GLU A 810 -2.34 -0.76 57.44
C GLU A 810 -2.51 -0.12 56.05
N ASP A 811 -3.54 0.70 55.87
CA ASP A 811 -3.92 1.31 54.60
C ASP A 811 -3.19 2.63 54.28
N ASN A 812 -2.54 3.26 55.27
CA ASN A 812 -1.80 4.50 55.10
C ASN A 812 -0.29 4.34 55.25
N SER A 813 0.44 5.35 54.77
CA SER A 813 1.89 5.42 54.96
C SER A 813 2.17 5.76 56.43
N PRO A 814 2.98 4.97 57.16
CA PRO A 814 3.28 5.26 58.55
C PRO A 814 4.00 6.59 58.67
N THR A 815 3.68 7.35 59.72
CA THR A 815 4.39 8.59 60.02
C THR A 815 5.58 8.27 60.91
N LEU A 816 6.79 8.38 60.37
CA LEU A 816 8.01 7.97 61.06
C LEU A 816 8.64 9.13 61.82
N ILE A 817 9.05 8.84 63.05
CA ILE A 817 9.84 9.73 63.92
C ILE A 817 11.12 9.03 64.34
N VAL A 818 12.14 9.82 64.68
CA VAL A 818 13.41 9.30 65.19
C VAL A 818 13.17 8.69 66.57
N CYS A 819 13.61 7.44 66.76
CA CYS A 819 13.51 6.77 68.05
C CYS A 819 14.53 7.39 69.03
N THR A 820 14.06 7.79 70.21
CA THR A 820 14.89 8.40 71.27
C THR A 820 15.60 7.38 72.17
N GLY A 821 15.30 6.08 72.00
CA GLY A 821 15.97 4.98 72.69
C GLY A 821 15.07 3.74 72.79
N CYS A 822 15.59 2.57 72.39
CA CYS A 822 14.91 1.29 72.55
C CYS A 822 15.92 0.15 72.77
N ASN A 823 15.44 -1.06 73.01
CA ASN A 823 16.28 -2.24 73.24
C ASN A 823 17.18 -2.61 72.06
N LYS A 824 16.86 -2.11 70.86
CA LYS A 824 17.65 -2.30 69.63
C LYS A 824 18.80 -1.28 69.49
N ASN A 825 18.87 -0.27 70.36
CA ASN A 825 19.86 0.80 70.29
C ASN A 825 21.29 0.30 70.58
N ILE A 826 22.22 0.63 69.69
CA ILE A 826 23.65 0.46 69.89
C ILE A 826 24.11 1.57 70.85
N LYS A 827 24.22 1.27 72.15
CA LYS A 827 24.61 2.17 73.26
C LYS A 827 25.98 2.90 73.13
N ARG A 828 26.65 2.86 71.97
CA ARG A 828 28.00 3.42 71.75
C ARG A 828 28.00 4.90 71.33
N ILE A 829 26.85 5.53 71.09
CA ILE A 829 26.75 6.91 70.59
C ILE A 829 25.81 7.69 71.50
N ASN A 830 26.32 8.72 72.19
CA ASN A 830 25.59 9.51 73.20
C ASN A 830 25.00 10.79 72.58
N ASP A 831 24.16 10.66 71.55
CA ASP A 831 23.55 11.78 70.82
C ASP A 831 22.02 11.88 71.01
N GLY A 832 21.44 11.13 71.97
CA GLY A 832 20.00 11.12 72.25
C GLY A 832 19.14 10.47 71.15
N ILE A 833 19.78 9.77 70.19
CA ILE A 833 19.15 9.13 69.04
C ILE A 833 19.46 7.63 69.05
N CYS A 834 18.47 6.81 68.72
CA CYS A 834 18.63 5.36 68.61
C CYS A 834 19.33 4.99 67.31
N HIS A 835 20.48 4.30 67.41
CA HIS A 835 21.24 3.77 66.29
C HIS A 835 21.11 2.25 66.22
N ILE A 836 20.89 1.71 65.03
CA ILE A 836 20.74 0.26 64.80
C ILE A 836 21.70 -0.22 63.71
N TYR A 837 22.04 -1.50 63.76
CA TYR A 837 22.78 -2.15 62.67
C TYR A 837 21.82 -2.42 61.51
N ILE A 838 22.26 -2.13 60.29
CA ILE A 838 21.47 -2.39 59.08
C ILE A 838 21.79 -3.81 58.60
N GLU A 839 20.75 -4.63 58.38
CA GLU A 839 20.89 -5.95 57.76
C GLU A 839 21.00 -5.81 56.24
N ASN A 840 22.01 -6.43 55.62
CA ASN A 840 22.21 -6.29 54.17
C ASN A 840 21.43 -7.32 53.35
N GLU A 841 21.24 -8.54 53.86
CA GLU A 841 20.69 -9.64 53.08
C GLU A 841 19.18 -9.53 52.87
N ASN A 842 18.45 -8.96 53.84
CA ASN A 842 16.98 -8.93 53.85
C ASN A 842 16.38 -7.50 53.89
N SER A 843 17.20 -6.46 53.66
CA SER A 843 16.69 -5.09 53.70
C SER A 843 16.44 -4.49 52.31
N ARG A 844 15.46 -3.61 52.26
CA ARG A 844 15.03 -2.93 51.04
C ARG A 844 14.99 -1.42 51.21
N LEU A 845 15.15 -0.73 50.08
CA LEU A 845 15.14 0.71 49.99
C LEU A 845 13.76 1.24 49.57
N ILE A 846 13.21 2.18 50.35
CA ILE A 846 11.98 2.91 50.05
C ILE A 846 12.26 4.40 50.00
N ASN A 847 11.73 5.09 48.99
CA ASN A 847 11.80 6.54 48.92
C ASN A 847 10.95 7.18 50.04
N ASN A 848 11.45 8.26 50.64
CA ASN A 848 10.73 9.02 51.66
C ASN A 848 10.20 10.37 51.14
N ARG A 849 9.23 10.94 51.85
CA ARG A 849 8.75 12.33 51.68
C ARG A 849 8.67 13.02 53.04
N LYS A 850 8.90 14.33 53.04
CA LYS A 850 8.65 15.18 54.20
C LYS A 850 7.29 15.86 54.05
N GLU A 851 6.38 15.56 54.96
CA GLU A 851 5.08 16.24 55.13
C GLU A 851 5.05 16.79 56.56
N ASP A 852 4.85 18.09 56.74
CA ASP A 852 4.76 18.76 58.05
C ASP A 852 5.90 18.45 59.03
N LYS A 853 7.15 18.53 58.54
CA LYS A 853 8.39 18.17 59.27
C LYS A 853 8.50 16.68 59.69
N LYS A 854 7.59 15.81 59.25
CA LYS A 854 7.58 14.36 59.55
C LYS A 854 7.98 13.54 58.31
N ILE A 855 8.60 12.38 58.52
CA ILE A 855 9.08 11.48 57.45
C ILE A 855 7.99 10.45 57.15
N LYS A 856 7.62 10.28 55.87
CA LYS A 856 6.67 9.22 55.42
C LYS A 856 7.23 8.44 54.23
N PRO A 857 7.07 7.11 54.17
CA PRO A 857 7.43 6.32 52.99
C PRO A 857 6.39 6.47 51.87
N TYR A 858 6.79 6.18 50.63
CA TYR A 858 5.87 6.07 49.48
C TYR A 858 5.23 4.67 49.35
N GLU A 859 4.96 4.01 50.47
CA GLU A 859 4.25 2.73 50.56
C GLU A 859 3.28 2.77 51.75
N SER A 860 2.29 1.86 51.79
CA SER A 860 1.39 1.66 52.94
C SER A 860 2.04 0.70 53.94
N LEU A 861 1.64 0.75 55.21
CA LEU A 861 2.21 -0.13 56.24
C LEU A 861 1.97 -1.62 55.91
N GLY A 862 0.80 -1.99 55.38
CA GLY A 862 0.49 -3.36 54.96
C GLY A 862 1.30 -3.84 53.75
N ASP A 863 1.44 -3.01 52.70
CA ASP A 863 2.30 -3.34 51.55
C ASP A 863 3.78 -3.44 51.98
N ILE A 864 4.17 -2.67 53.00
CA ILE A 864 5.53 -2.72 53.53
C ILE A 864 5.83 -4.07 54.18
N LYS A 865 4.89 -4.56 54.98
CA LYS A 865 4.97 -5.87 55.66
C LYS A 865 5.10 -7.01 54.64
N ASN A 866 4.16 -7.07 53.69
CA ASN A 866 4.09 -8.16 52.71
C ASN A 866 5.33 -8.24 51.82
N ARG A 867 5.93 -7.09 51.46
CA ARG A 867 7.15 -7.04 50.64
C ARG A 867 8.43 -7.35 51.39
N ASN A 868 8.44 -7.21 52.72
CA ASN A 868 9.57 -7.60 53.55
C ASN A 868 9.57 -9.11 53.85
N GLU A 869 8.42 -9.79 53.69
CA GLU A 869 8.28 -11.25 53.91
C GLU A 869 8.74 -12.08 52.70
N ARG A 870 8.91 -11.45 51.53
CA ARG A 870 9.46 -12.04 50.30
C ARG A 870 10.97 -11.86 50.23
#